data_AF-A0AAV4RID7-F1
#
_entry.id   AF-A0AAV4RID7-F1
#
_cell.length_a   1.000
_cell.length_b   1.000
_cell.length_c   1.000
_cell.angle_alpha   90.00
_cell.angle_beta   90.00
_cell.angle_gamma   90.00
#
_symmetry.space_group_name_H-M   'P 1'
#
loop_
_entity.id
_entity.type
_entity.pdbx_description
1 polymer ?
#
loop_
_entity_poly.entity_id
_entity_poly.type
_entity_poly.pdbx_seq_one_letter_code
_entity_poly.pdbx_strand_id
1 'polypeptide(L)'
;PLWNLKLVSETSTINGESKITYLVSNVSTEDLAFFLQQLLSLKHFLEKNSQSFLNPAVASLAKTAGMSRLLTQNGFGSPGDTSLSYQRHTQNDAELQERISLANFQQLVNYTYEMLALWKVLCDHEFETVLQFLSQTQQELMKLLTFKDFIVDGKELSVCLTNALINFYLEDSASTGTISQLLRELCPSIYRIEDATVSRAHEIVLNAKNTLNKADKEQELYEALKLCQSIAPNVDLELMCGLFRSAGFYHGIIDLCLCCAQRRDPQGLALHFYKNGEPQDDQQGQQAFGSRMKCYRHIIDAMNDLMSQSVSHPQSPSIPKVPGPPPVKDPNLLTPEEAKVYFDQIFEMSLKTDDELFHVALYDSLIDNNQSDTLLYIKSHFLEDYLKRCSTIRPDNLYVLSLLWKYYEKNQNFSAAAKVLAKLADKHGLDINLSQRIEYLSRAIMCIKGSEMRISSSGEGEFLHELEEKMEVARIQLQILEALQQKKNSVLAKSSPLQSNSISDAINTLNSNFQNIQQLYEDYAVPFNLPESQLAIVKCGGLYDPALIESLWQNIIEKELIATIGNLPDTRVQILQQKLISISQPYVSCDEYFPLIFIVKFLEVKTCPLNFDPSWVFDTMLKLSVSIVELLKIYHKLYKTKDSCWTTCGKPLHLLSVLVALIGCFADSPSIVAVNERRSFTTFCLDVLSDYLVDLQAMDSSIPNVNSLIRDFKSVQHQLERLP
;
A
#
# COMPACT_ATOMS: atom_id res chain seq x y z
N PRO A 1 -14.21 -16.43 62.26
CA PRO A 1 -12.85 -17.02 62.40
C PRO A 1 -12.24 -17.33 61.02
N LEU A 2 -12.98 -17.99 60.12
CA LEU A 2 -12.50 -18.36 58.78
C LEU A 2 -12.09 -17.16 57.91
N TRP A 3 -12.82 -16.05 58.04
CA TRP A 3 -12.65 -14.81 57.26
C TRP A 3 -11.21 -14.26 57.22
N ASN A 4 -10.46 -14.36 58.31
CA ASN A 4 -9.09 -13.82 58.41
C ASN A 4 -8.00 -14.90 58.31
N LEU A 5 -8.37 -16.16 58.08
CA LEU A 5 -7.39 -17.23 57.91
C LEU A 5 -6.78 -17.16 56.50
N LYS A 6 -5.50 -17.54 56.40
CA LYS A 6 -4.84 -17.75 55.10
C LYS A 6 -5.42 -19.00 54.44
N LEU A 7 -5.59 -18.95 53.12
CA LEU A 7 -6.16 -20.06 52.35
C LEU A 7 -5.28 -21.33 52.41
N VAL A 8 -3.97 -21.16 52.30
CA VAL A 8 -3.02 -22.27 52.11
C VAL A 8 -1.79 -22.10 53.02
N SER A 9 -1.21 -23.21 53.49
CA SER A 9 0.13 -23.23 54.11
C SER A 9 1.07 -24.16 53.34
N GLU A 10 2.37 -23.83 53.36
CA GLU A 10 3.41 -24.70 52.81
C GLU A 10 3.79 -25.76 53.84
N THR A 11 3.76 -27.02 53.42
CA THR A 11 4.34 -28.15 54.12
C THR A 11 5.37 -28.82 53.21
N SER A 12 6.51 -29.19 53.76
CA SER A 12 7.60 -29.82 53.00
C SER A 12 7.84 -31.23 53.49
N THR A 13 7.81 -32.22 52.59
CA THR A 13 8.16 -33.61 52.87
C THR A 13 9.48 -33.93 52.19
N ILE A 14 10.32 -34.68 52.90
CA ILE A 14 11.63 -35.11 52.41
C ILE A 14 11.47 -36.51 51.84
N ASN A 15 11.33 -36.61 50.52
CA ASN A 15 11.47 -37.88 49.79
C ASN A 15 12.86 -37.90 49.13
N GLY A 16 13.89 -38.34 49.86
CA GLY A 16 15.28 -38.36 49.35
C GLY A 16 15.93 -36.97 49.23
N GLU A 17 16.89 -36.80 48.30
CA GLU A 17 17.69 -35.56 48.13
C GLU A 17 16.92 -34.35 47.56
N SER A 18 15.67 -34.51 47.15
CA SER A 18 14.81 -33.41 46.67
C SER A 18 13.73 -33.05 47.70
N LYS A 19 13.80 -31.81 48.24
CA LYS A 19 12.70 -31.20 49.00
C LYS A 19 11.54 -30.91 48.03
N ILE A 20 10.38 -31.52 48.27
CA ILE A 20 9.14 -31.18 47.54
C ILE A 20 8.27 -30.37 48.51
N THR A 21 7.94 -29.15 48.12
CA THR A 21 7.01 -28.27 48.86
C THR A 21 5.61 -28.48 48.32
N TYR A 22 4.67 -28.90 49.18
CA TYR A 22 3.26 -29.03 48.85
C TYR A 22 2.45 -28.00 49.63
N LEU A 23 1.39 -27.52 48.99
CA LEU A 23 0.53 -26.46 49.48
C LEU A 23 -0.76 -27.12 49.98
N VAL A 24 -1.06 -26.98 51.28
CA VAL A 24 -2.21 -27.64 51.91
C VAL A 24 -3.23 -26.59 52.36
N SER A 25 -4.51 -26.87 52.13
CA SER A 25 -5.60 -26.04 52.66
C SER A 25 -5.53 -26.00 54.19
N ASN A 26 -5.56 -24.79 54.76
CA ASN A 26 -5.53 -24.60 56.22
C ASN A 26 -6.85 -24.99 56.92
N VAL A 27 -7.87 -25.36 56.17
CA VAL A 27 -9.19 -25.74 56.68
C VAL A 27 -9.48 -27.17 56.30
N SER A 28 -9.94 -27.96 57.28
CA SER A 28 -10.38 -29.34 57.07
C SER A 28 -11.67 -29.38 56.23
N THR A 29 -11.86 -30.44 55.45
CA THR A 29 -13.08 -30.66 54.64
C THR A 29 -14.33 -30.75 55.51
N GLU A 30 -14.21 -31.23 56.75
CA GLU A 30 -15.28 -31.31 57.74
C GLU A 30 -15.72 -29.93 58.24
N ASP A 31 -14.76 -29.04 58.54
CA ASP A 31 -15.06 -27.67 58.97
C ASP A 31 -15.73 -26.88 57.83
N LEU A 32 -15.24 -27.02 56.58
CA LEU A 32 -15.85 -26.41 55.41
C LEU A 32 -17.29 -26.91 55.19
N ALA A 33 -17.55 -28.21 55.37
CA ALA A 33 -18.88 -28.78 55.25
C ALA A 33 -19.85 -28.19 56.29
N PHE A 34 -19.39 -27.99 57.52
CA PHE A 34 -20.19 -27.35 58.57
C PHE A 34 -20.55 -25.90 58.24
N PHE A 35 -19.57 -25.10 57.80
CA PHE A 35 -19.81 -23.71 57.40
C PHE A 35 -20.71 -23.59 56.17
N LEU A 36 -20.55 -24.48 55.19
CA LEU A 36 -21.43 -24.55 54.02
C LEU A 36 -22.88 -24.87 54.40
N GLN A 37 -23.10 -25.79 55.35
CA GLN A 37 -24.45 -26.12 55.80
C GLN A 37 -25.14 -24.93 56.49
N GLN A 38 -24.40 -24.16 57.29
CA GLN A 38 -24.92 -22.94 57.91
C GLN A 38 -25.23 -21.86 56.89
N LEU A 39 -24.34 -21.64 55.92
CA LEU A 39 -24.55 -20.68 54.83
C LEU A 39 -25.72 -21.08 53.93
N LEU A 40 -25.92 -22.38 53.67
CA LEU A 40 -27.05 -22.89 52.90
C LEU A 40 -28.37 -22.67 53.65
N SER A 41 -28.38 -22.84 54.98
CA SER A 41 -29.56 -22.53 55.80
C SER A 41 -29.91 -21.03 55.78
N LEU A 42 -28.88 -20.17 55.79
CA LEU A 42 -29.03 -18.72 55.69
C LEU A 42 -29.51 -18.32 54.28
N LYS A 43 -28.95 -18.92 53.23
CA LYS A 43 -29.37 -18.72 51.84
C LYS A 43 -30.84 -19.06 51.66
N HIS A 44 -31.28 -20.24 52.09
CA HIS A 44 -32.69 -20.63 52.02
C HIS A 44 -33.60 -19.73 52.85
N PHE A 45 -33.15 -19.27 54.02
CA PHE A 45 -33.89 -18.29 54.81
C PHE A 45 -34.06 -16.96 54.05
N LEU A 46 -33.01 -16.46 53.41
CA LEU A 46 -33.06 -15.21 52.62
C LEU A 46 -33.92 -15.36 51.36
N GLU A 47 -33.81 -16.48 50.64
CA GLU A 47 -34.62 -16.77 49.46
C GLU A 47 -36.11 -16.86 49.80
N LYS A 48 -36.46 -17.57 50.88
CA LYS A 48 -37.86 -17.73 51.33
C LYS A 48 -38.48 -16.43 51.81
N ASN A 49 -37.70 -15.54 52.42
CA ASN A 49 -38.17 -14.25 52.92
C ASN A 49 -38.00 -13.09 51.93
N SER A 50 -37.32 -13.30 50.80
CA SER A 50 -37.10 -12.27 49.76
C SER A 50 -38.39 -11.59 49.30
N GLN A 51 -39.50 -12.34 49.19
CA GLN A 51 -40.81 -11.80 48.85
C GLN A 51 -41.45 -10.97 49.99
N SER A 52 -41.22 -11.34 51.25
CA SER A 52 -41.68 -10.57 52.42
C SER A 52 -40.94 -9.24 52.56
N PHE A 53 -39.71 -9.14 52.04
CA PHE A 53 -38.94 -7.90 51.94
C PHE A 53 -39.34 -7.04 50.71
N LEU A 54 -40.13 -7.58 49.78
CA LEU A 54 -40.61 -6.92 48.55
C LEU A 54 -42.13 -6.69 48.63
N ASN A 55 -42.56 -5.52 49.12
CA ASN A 55 -43.98 -5.15 49.17
C ASN A 55 -44.64 -5.20 47.75
N PRO A 56 -45.80 -5.86 47.54
CA PRO A 56 -46.33 -6.17 46.19
C PRO A 56 -46.69 -4.97 45.31
N ALA A 57 -46.89 -3.78 45.90
CA ALA A 57 -47.37 -2.60 45.18
C ALA A 57 -46.33 -1.98 44.23
N VAL A 58 -45.03 -2.21 44.45
CA VAL A 58 -43.94 -1.57 43.67
C VAL A 58 -43.33 -2.53 42.63
N ALA A 59 -43.51 -3.84 42.79
CA ALA A 59 -43.06 -4.87 41.84
C ALA A 59 -43.71 -4.73 40.45
N SER A 60 -44.90 -4.12 40.36
CA SER A 60 -45.55 -3.81 39.09
C SER A 60 -44.88 -2.66 38.31
N LEU A 61 -44.23 -1.71 39.00
CA LEU A 61 -43.53 -0.58 38.35
C LEU A 61 -42.11 -0.94 37.92
N ALA A 62 -41.42 -1.81 38.67
CA ALA A 62 -40.07 -2.26 38.33
C ALA A 62 -40.02 -3.12 37.05
N LYS A 63 -41.12 -3.78 36.68
CA LYS A 63 -41.22 -4.53 35.41
C LYS A 63 -41.43 -3.65 34.18
N THR A 64 -41.88 -2.40 34.34
CA THR A 64 -42.24 -1.51 33.22
C THR A 64 -41.17 -0.46 32.92
N ALA A 65 -40.27 -0.17 33.86
CA ALA A 65 -39.22 0.83 33.69
C ALA A 65 -37.83 0.18 33.75
N GLY A 66 -37.22 -0.02 32.57
CA GLY A 66 -35.81 -0.35 32.46
C GLY A 66 -34.93 0.69 33.17
N MET A 67 -33.92 0.19 33.88
CA MET A 67 -33.13 0.88 34.92
C MET A 67 -32.15 1.95 34.41
N SER A 68 -32.53 2.85 33.49
CA SER A 68 -31.56 3.82 32.93
C SER A 68 -32.10 5.22 32.57
N ARG A 69 -33.26 5.67 33.07
CA ARG A 69 -33.79 7.00 32.64
C ARG A 69 -34.30 7.96 33.71
N LEU A 70 -33.84 7.85 34.96
CA LEU A 70 -34.31 8.71 36.05
C LEU A 70 -33.34 9.83 36.49
N LEU A 71 -32.23 10.05 35.77
CA LEU A 71 -31.21 11.05 36.18
C LEU A 71 -31.25 12.39 35.43
N THR A 72 -32.24 12.67 34.57
CA THR A 72 -32.30 13.97 33.87
C THR A 72 -33.70 14.54 33.74
N GLN A 73 -34.18 15.24 34.77
CA GLN A 73 -35.06 16.40 34.55
C GLN A 73 -35.05 17.32 35.76
N ASN A 74 -34.31 18.41 35.65
CA ASN A 74 -34.37 19.53 36.59
C ASN A 74 -35.65 20.33 36.32
N GLY A 75 -36.33 20.67 37.41
CA GLY A 75 -37.69 21.20 37.44
C GLY A 75 -37.88 22.63 36.96
N PHE A 76 -39.15 22.94 36.71
CA PHE A 76 -39.76 24.24 36.99
C PHE A 76 -41.13 23.97 37.64
N GLY A 77 -41.28 24.31 38.93
CA GLY A 77 -42.55 24.18 39.66
C GLY A 77 -42.49 24.76 41.08
N SER A 78 -43.53 25.53 41.44
CA SER A 78 -43.65 26.48 42.58
C SER A 78 -43.41 25.97 44.03
N PRO A 79 -43.13 26.88 44.98
CA PRO A 79 -42.54 26.58 46.29
C PRO A 79 -43.56 26.41 47.44
N GLY A 80 -44.54 25.49 47.29
CA GLY A 80 -45.56 25.23 48.32
C GLY A 80 -45.60 23.80 48.89
N ASP A 81 -45.26 22.78 48.10
CA ASP A 81 -45.43 21.36 48.46
C ASP A 81 -44.10 20.61 48.70
N THR A 82 -42.99 21.34 48.76
CA THR A 82 -41.63 20.77 48.77
C THR A 82 -41.31 19.99 50.06
N SER A 83 -41.79 20.36 51.24
CA SER A 83 -41.36 19.69 52.49
C SER A 83 -41.87 18.24 52.64
N LEU A 84 -43.14 17.97 52.31
CA LEU A 84 -43.73 16.62 52.35
C LEU A 84 -43.26 15.73 51.20
N SER A 85 -43.03 16.32 50.01
CA SER A 85 -42.47 15.62 48.85
C SER A 85 -40.98 15.28 49.07
N TYR A 86 -40.17 16.20 49.61
CA TYR A 86 -38.78 15.92 50.00
C TYR A 86 -38.69 14.81 51.04
N GLN A 87 -39.55 14.81 52.07
CA GLN A 87 -39.58 13.73 53.08
C GLN A 87 -39.95 12.36 52.45
N ARG A 88 -40.95 12.32 51.56
CA ARG A 88 -41.30 11.11 50.80
C ARG A 88 -40.17 10.65 49.87
N HIS A 89 -39.49 11.57 49.20
CA HIS A 89 -38.36 11.25 48.34
C HIS A 89 -37.19 10.68 49.16
N THR A 90 -36.84 11.30 50.28
CA THR A 90 -35.79 10.76 51.18
C THR A 90 -36.15 9.41 51.78
N GLN A 91 -37.43 9.16 52.08
CA GLN A 91 -37.88 7.88 52.61
C GLN A 91 -37.90 6.79 51.54
N ASN A 92 -38.34 7.12 50.32
CA ASN A 92 -38.24 6.21 49.17
C ASN A 92 -36.78 5.89 48.81
N ASP A 93 -35.89 6.87 48.92
CA ASP A 93 -34.45 6.68 48.68
C ASP A 93 -33.82 5.81 49.79
N ALA A 94 -34.22 5.99 51.04
CA ALA A 94 -33.79 5.13 52.15
C ALA A 94 -34.28 3.69 51.98
N GLU A 95 -35.55 3.48 51.61
CA GLU A 95 -36.10 2.15 51.30
C GLU A 95 -35.41 1.52 50.09
N LEU A 96 -35.06 2.31 49.07
CA LEU A 96 -34.31 1.84 47.91
C LEU A 96 -32.89 1.43 48.30
N GLN A 97 -32.20 2.22 49.12
CA GLN A 97 -30.87 1.87 49.63
C GLN A 97 -30.89 0.62 50.51
N GLU A 98 -31.91 0.46 51.35
CA GLU A 98 -32.10 -0.76 52.15
C GLU A 98 -32.31 -1.98 51.25
N ARG A 99 -33.12 -1.88 50.19
CA ARG A 99 -33.29 -2.95 49.20
C ARG A 99 -31.99 -3.28 48.47
N ILE A 100 -31.22 -2.27 48.06
CA ILE A 100 -29.91 -2.47 47.42
C ILE A 100 -28.95 -3.15 48.39
N SER A 101 -28.93 -2.74 49.66
CA SER A 101 -28.09 -3.36 50.70
C SER A 101 -28.48 -4.82 50.95
N LEU A 102 -29.78 -5.13 51.03
CA LEU A 102 -30.26 -6.50 51.20
C LEU A 102 -30.00 -7.37 49.97
N ALA A 103 -30.17 -6.83 48.76
CA ALA A 103 -29.84 -7.52 47.53
C ALA A 103 -28.32 -7.80 47.43
N ASN A 104 -27.48 -6.83 47.79
CA ASN A 104 -26.02 -7.00 47.86
C ASN A 104 -25.63 -8.02 48.93
N PHE A 105 -26.29 -8.03 50.09
CA PHE A 105 -26.06 -9.03 51.13
C PHE A 105 -26.45 -10.43 50.66
N GLN A 106 -27.59 -10.58 49.99
CA GLN A 106 -28.01 -11.86 49.40
C GLN A 106 -27.02 -12.34 48.33
N GLN A 107 -26.55 -11.44 47.46
CA GLN A 107 -25.50 -11.76 46.49
C GLN A 107 -24.20 -12.18 47.17
N LEU A 108 -23.79 -11.49 48.24
CA LEU A 108 -22.60 -11.83 49.01
C LEU A 108 -22.73 -13.22 49.65
N VAL A 109 -23.87 -13.52 50.28
CA VAL A 109 -24.12 -14.84 50.88
C VAL A 109 -24.08 -15.95 49.82
N ASN A 110 -24.71 -15.74 48.67
CA ASN A 110 -24.65 -16.69 47.56
C ASN A 110 -23.21 -16.88 47.06
N TYR A 111 -22.49 -15.78 46.83
CA TYR A 111 -21.12 -15.82 46.35
C TYR A 111 -20.15 -16.47 47.36
N THR A 112 -20.31 -16.18 48.66
CA THR A 112 -19.53 -16.83 49.73
C THR A 112 -19.77 -18.33 49.79
N TYR A 113 -21.03 -18.76 49.59
CA TYR A 113 -21.38 -20.17 49.53
C TYR A 113 -20.71 -20.84 48.32
N GLU A 114 -20.82 -20.25 47.13
CA GLU A 114 -20.23 -20.79 45.90
C GLU A 114 -18.70 -20.90 46.01
N MET A 115 -18.03 -19.87 46.52
CA MET A 115 -16.57 -19.89 46.70
C MET A 115 -16.10 -20.96 47.69
N LEU A 116 -16.82 -21.14 48.80
CA LEU A 116 -16.49 -22.19 49.77
C LEU A 116 -16.83 -23.58 49.23
N ALA A 117 -17.87 -23.71 48.40
CA ALA A 117 -18.22 -24.96 47.75
C ALA A 117 -17.17 -25.35 46.72
N LEU A 118 -16.68 -24.40 45.91
CA LEU A 118 -15.53 -24.60 45.02
C LEU A 118 -14.29 -25.04 45.80
N TRP A 119 -13.98 -24.35 46.90
CA TRP A 119 -12.84 -24.70 47.75
C TRP A 119 -12.95 -26.12 48.33
N LYS A 120 -14.16 -26.53 48.73
CA LYS A 120 -14.41 -27.89 49.17
C LYS A 120 -14.18 -28.91 48.05
N VAL A 121 -14.71 -28.67 46.85
CA VAL A 121 -14.50 -29.54 45.68
C VAL A 121 -13.01 -29.69 45.37
N LEU A 122 -12.24 -28.59 45.45
CA LEU A 122 -10.79 -28.63 45.27
C LEU A 122 -10.07 -29.45 46.34
N CYS A 123 -10.52 -29.39 47.61
CA CYS A 123 -9.98 -30.23 48.68
C CYS A 123 -10.35 -31.72 48.53
N ASP A 124 -11.51 -32.02 47.97
CA ASP A 124 -11.98 -33.39 47.74
C ASP A 124 -11.24 -34.06 46.55
N HIS A 125 -10.64 -33.29 45.64
CA HIS A 125 -10.00 -33.76 44.40
C HIS A 125 -8.48 -33.52 44.36
N GLU A 126 -7.74 -34.05 45.33
CA GLU A 126 -6.26 -34.02 45.35
C GLU A 126 -5.68 -32.61 45.12
N PHE A 127 -6.03 -31.67 45.99
CA PHE A 127 -5.61 -30.26 45.94
C PHE A 127 -4.14 -30.01 45.54
N GLU A 128 -3.23 -30.91 45.94
CA GLU A 128 -1.79 -30.82 45.66
C GLU A 128 -1.44 -30.95 44.17
N THR A 129 -2.16 -31.77 43.40
CA THR A 129 -1.91 -31.96 41.96
C THR A 129 -2.57 -30.84 41.15
N VAL A 130 -3.79 -30.44 41.52
CA VAL A 130 -4.50 -29.32 40.87
C VAL A 130 -3.69 -28.02 40.95
N LEU A 131 -3.02 -27.77 42.09
CA LEU A 131 -2.19 -26.58 42.27
C LEU A 131 -0.98 -26.52 41.32
N GLN A 132 -0.47 -27.66 40.83
CA GLN A 132 0.65 -27.69 39.88
C GLN A 132 0.27 -27.11 38.51
N PHE A 133 -1.03 -27.09 38.17
CA PHE A 133 -1.54 -26.50 36.93
C PHE A 133 -1.71 -24.98 36.99
N LEU A 134 -1.55 -24.36 38.17
CA LEU A 134 -1.58 -22.91 38.30
C LEU A 134 -0.19 -22.29 38.08
N SER A 135 -0.18 -21.06 37.54
CA SER A 135 1.07 -20.31 37.33
C SER A 135 1.77 -19.99 38.66
N GLN A 136 3.10 -19.85 38.61
CA GLN A 136 3.91 -19.58 39.80
C GLN A 136 3.50 -18.27 40.51
N THR A 137 3.07 -17.26 39.75
CA THR A 137 2.53 -16.00 40.27
C THR A 137 1.20 -16.20 41.01
N GLN A 138 0.31 -17.06 40.49
CA GLN A 138 -0.97 -17.38 41.15
C GLN A 138 -0.76 -18.22 42.41
N GLN A 139 0.22 -19.12 42.41
CA GLN A 139 0.62 -19.88 43.59
C GLN A 139 1.18 -18.95 44.69
N GLU A 140 1.98 -17.96 44.33
CA GLU A 140 2.47 -16.95 45.29
C GLU A 140 1.35 -16.05 45.82
N LEU A 141 0.41 -15.63 44.97
CA LEU A 141 -0.79 -14.89 45.40
C LEU A 141 -1.63 -15.69 46.40
N MET A 142 -1.83 -16.99 46.17
CA MET A 142 -2.55 -17.87 47.11
C MET A 142 -1.90 -17.96 48.50
N LYS A 143 -0.58 -17.78 48.63
CA LYS A 143 0.13 -17.79 49.92
C LYS A 143 -0.14 -16.52 50.76
N LEU A 144 -0.50 -15.43 50.10
CA LEU A 144 -0.71 -14.12 50.71
C LEU A 144 -2.19 -13.83 51.00
N LEU A 145 -3.08 -14.44 50.23
CA LEU A 145 -4.52 -14.19 50.33
C LEU A 145 -5.14 -14.82 51.59
N THR A 146 -6.08 -14.07 52.18
CA THR A 146 -6.99 -14.59 53.20
C THR A 146 -8.32 -15.02 52.57
N PHE A 147 -9.13 -15.81 53.28
CA PHE A 147 -10.47 -16.18 52.81
C PHE A 147 -11.34 -14.95 52.52
N LYS A 148 -11.17 -13.85 53.25
CA LYS A 148 -11.82 -12.57 52.95
C LYS A 148 -11.43 -12.07 51.55
N ASP A 149 -10.13 -12.01 51.27
CA ASP A 149 -9.62 -11.45 50.02
C ASP A 149 -10.01 -12.34 48.83
N PHE A 150 -10.08 -13.66 49.04
CA PHE A 150 -10.60 -14.60 48.04
C PHE A 150 -12.10 -14.41 47.77
N ILE A 151 -12.91 -14.14 48.80
CA ILE A 151 -14.35 -13.89 48.64
C ILE A 151 -14.64 -12.50 48.06
N VAL A 152 -13.79 -11.50 48.30
CA VAL A 152 -14.06 -10.14 47.81
C VAL A 152 -13.44 -9.90 46.42
N ASP A 153 -12.19 -10.30 46.24
CA ASP A 153 -11.39 -9.99 45.04
C ASP A 153 -11.00 -11.24 44.23
N GLY A 154 -11.25 -12.46 44.74
CA GLY A 154 -10.81 -13.72 44.15
C GLY A 154 -11.62 -14.25 42.95
N LYS A 155 -12.39 -13.41 42.25
CA LYS A 155 -13.17 -13.83 41.06
C LYS A 155 -12.28 -14.46 40.00
N GLU A 156 -11.21 -13.77 39.62
CA GLU A 156 -10.27 -14.27 38.62
C GLU A 156 -9.57 -15.56 39.09
N LEU A 157 -9.16 -15.61 40.36
CA LEU A 157 -8.54 -16.79 40.94
C LEU A 157 -9.48 -18.01 40.91
N SER A 158 -10.77 -17.81 41.21
CA SER A 158 -11.77 -18.88 41.19
C SER A 158 -11.99 -19.46 39.79
N VAL A 159 -11.97 -18.61 38.74
CA VAL A 159 -12.05 -19.06 37.35
C VAL A 159 -10.78 -19.82 36.97
N CYS A 160 -9.60 -19.33 37.35
CA CYS A 160 -8.34 -20.03 37.12
C CYS A 160 -8.29 -21.39 37.84
N LEU A 161 -8.73 -21.47 39.09
CA LEU A 161 -8.82 -22.71 39.86
C LEU A 161 -9.80 -23.70 39.22
N THR A 162 -10.94 -23.21 38.74
CA THR A 162 -11.94 -24.03 38.03
C THR A 162 -11.35 -24.58 36.73
N ASN A 163 -10.66 -23.75 35.93
CA ASN A 163 -9.98 -24.18 34.71
C ASN A 163 -8.83 -25.17 35.00
N ALA A 164 -8.06 -24.97 36.09
CA ALA A 164 -7.02 -25.89 36.51
C ALA A 164 -7.58 -27.25 36.92
N LEU A 165 -8.69 -27.26 37.67
CA LEU A 165 -9.40 -28.50 38.03
C LEU A 165 -9.91 -29.24 36.79
N ILE A 166 -10.46 -28.51 35.81
CA ILE A 166 -10.93 -29.10 34.56
C ILE A 166 -9.76 -29.65 33.74
N ASN A 167 -8.65 -28.92 33.65
CA ASN A 167 -7.44 -29.39 32.94
C ASN A 167 -6.85 -30.64 33.59
N PHE A 168 -6.84 -30.73 34.93
CA PHE A 168 -6.45 -31.94 35.65
C PHE A 168 -7.29 -33.15 35.23
N TYR A 169 -8.62 -32.98 35.16
CA TYR A 169 -9.52 -34.04 34.71
C TYR A 169 -9.39 -34.38 33.22
N LEU A 170 -9.00 -33.41 32.39
CA LEU A 170 -8.72 -33.62 30.97
C LEU A 170 -7.43 -34.44 30.75
N GLU A 171 -6.39 -34.24 31.57
CA GLU A 171 -5.14 -35.02 31.49
C GLU A 171 -5.32 -36.47 31.96
N ASP A 172 -6.17 -36.71 32.96
CA ASP A 172 -6.44 -38.06 33.46
C ASP A 172 -7.37 -38.87 32.52
N SER A 173 -7.78 -38.30 31.37
CA SER A 173 -8.69 -38.91 30.39
C SER A 173 -10.04 -39.38 30.97
N ALA A 174 -10.39 -38.89 32.16
CA ALA A 174 -11.65 -39.19 32.82
C ALA A 174 -12.76 -38.27 32.29
N SER A 175 -14.00 -38.78 32.25
CA SER A 175 -15.13 -38.01 31.73
C SER A 175 -15.36 -36.74 32.56
N THR A 176 -15.18 -35.56 31.95
CA THR A 176 -15.33 -34.26 32.63
C THR A 176 -16.79 -33.94 32.98
N GLY A 177 -17.74 -34.73 32.47
CA GLY A 177 -19.18 -34.51 32.61
C GLY A 177 -19.66 -34.46 34.06
N THR A 178 -19.16 -35.34 34.93
CA THR A 178 -19.59 -35.40 36.34
C THR A 178 -19.12 -34.18 37.14
N ILE A 179 -17.87 -33.76 36.94
CA ILE A 179 -17.31 -32.58 37.60
C ILE A 179 -17.94 -31.30 37.03
N SER A 180 -18.17 -31.23 35.72
CA SER A 180 -18.85 -30.09 35.10
C SER A 180 -20.29 -29.93 35.61
N GLN A 181 -21.01 -31.03 35.85
CA GLN A 181 -22.33 -30.99 36.48
C GLN A 181 -22.25 -30.54 37.94
N LEU A 182 -21.29 -31.08 38.70
CA LEU A 182 -21.05 -30.70 40.10
C LEU A 182 -20.71 -29.21 40.25
N LEU A 183 -19.83 -28.68 39.39
CA LEU A 183 -19.46 -27.27 39.35
C LEU A 183 -20.64 -26.38 38.96
N ARG A 184 -21.51 -26.83 38.04
CA ARG A 184 -22.72 -26.10 37.66
C ARG A 184 -23.75 -26.05 38.81
N GLU A 185 -23.90 -27.14 39.56
CA GLU A 185 -24.84 -27.21 40.68
C GLU A 185 -24.36 -26.41 41.89
N LEU A 186 -23.04 -26.43 42.15
CA LEU A 186 -22.46 -25.78 43.33
C LEU A 186 -22.08 -24.30 43.09
N CYS A 187 -21.67 -23.93 41.88
CA CYS A 187 -21.06 -22.63 41.57
C CYS A 187 -21.60 -21.98 40.28
N PRO A 188 -22.91 -21.71 40.15
CA PRO A 188 -23.50 -21.20 38.92
C PRO A 188 -23.07 -19.77 38.54
N SER A 189 -22.57 -18.95 39.49
CA SER A 189 -22.04 -17.62 39.17
C SER A 189 -20.60 -17.65 38.64
N ILE A 190 -19.86 -18.73 38.92
CA ILE A 190 -18.45 -18.91 38.57
C ILE A 190 -18.31 -19.81 37.33
N TYR A 191 -19.10 -20.89 37.23
CA TYR A 191 -19.04 -21.85 36.13
C TYR A 191 -20.38 -21.92 35.39
N ARG A 192 -20.41 -21.34 34.19
CA ARG A 192 -21.63 -21.21 33.38
C ARG A 192 -21.87 -22.44 32.52
N ILE A 193 -23.07 -22.47 31.94
CA ILE A 193 -23.44 -23.48 30.94
C ILE A 193 -22.46 -23.48 29.76
N GLU A 194 -22.05 -22.27 29.37
CA GLU A 194 -21.11 -21.98 28.28
C GLU A 194 -19.73 -22.62 28.55
N ASP A 195 -19.21 -22.47 29.77
CA ASP A 195 -17.91 -23.03 30.18
C ASP A 195 -17.94 -24.57 30.15
N ALA A 196 -18.99 -25.18 30.67
CA ALA A 196 -19.18 -26.64 30.63
C ALA A 196 -19.19 -27.20 29.21
N THR A 197 -19.80 -26.46 28.29
CA THR A 197 -19.84 -26.85 26.88
C THR A 197 -18.50 -26.62 26.17
N VAL A 198 -17.70 -25.62 26.57
CA VAL A 198 -16.31 -25.45 26.12
C VAL A 198 -15.42 -26.57 26.64
N SER A 199 -15.53 -26.95 27.92
CA SER A 199 -14.78 -28.07 28.50
C SER A 199 -15.12 -29.40 27.83
N ARG A 200 -16.41 -29.63 27.52
CA ARG A 200 -16.84 -30.78 26.72
C ARG A 200 -16.27 -30.74 25.30
N ALA A 201 -16.26 -29.58 24.65
CA ALA A 201 -15.63 -29.45 23.33
C ALA A 201 -14.12 -29.71 23.39
N HIS A 202 -13.44 -29.25 24.45
CA HIS A 202 -12.02 -29.53 24.69
C HIS A 202 -11.77 -31.04 24.86
N GLU A 203 -12.57 -31.74 25.67
CA GLU A 203 -12.50 -33.19 25.84
C GLU A 203 -12.63 -33.92 24.50
N ILE A 204 -13.61 -33.55 23.68
CA ILE A 204 -13.82 -34.15 22.35
C ILE A 204 -12.62 -33.89 21.43
N VAL A 205 -12.04 -32.68 21.45
CA VAL A 205 -10.85 -32.37 20.64
C VAL A 205 -9.62 -33.13 21.12
N LEU A 206 -9.46 -33.33 22.43
CA LEU A 206 -8.36 -34.13 23.00
C LEU A 206 -8.51 -35.61 22.62
N ASN A 207 -9.73 -36.15 22.72
CA ASN A 207 -10.04 -37.51 22.27
C ASN A 207 -9.76 -37.67 20.77
N ALA A 208 -10.17 -36.69 19.95
CA ALA A 208 -9.90 -36.70 18.51
C ALA A 208 -8.41 -36.69 18.15
N LYS A 209 -7.52 -36.18 19.02
CA LYS A 209 -6.07 -36.29 18.82
C LYS A 209 -5.55 -37.72 19.04
N ASN A 210 -6.18 -38.47 19.94
CA ASN A 210 -5.81 -39.85 20.26
C ASN A 210 -6.44 -40.87 19.30
N THR A 211 -7.49 -40.48 18.57
CA THR A 211 -8.17 -41.31 17.56
C THR A 211 -7.29 -41.56 16.33
N LEU A 212 -7.03 -42.84 16.01
CA LEU A 212 -6.17 -43.27 14.88
C LEU A 212 -6.84 -43.16 13.50
N ASN A 213 -8.18 -43.24 13.44
CA ASN A 213 -8.96 -43.16 12.20
C ASN A 213 -9.20 -41.70 11.79
N LYS A 214 -8.82 -41.35 10.55
CA LYS A 214 -9.00 -39.97 10.02
C LYS A 214 -10.46 -39.54 9.91
N ALA A 215 -11.36 -40.44 9.46
CA ALA A 215 -12.77 -40.12 9.29
C ALA A 215 -13.50 -39.92 10.63
N ASP A 216 -13.21 -40.77 11.62
CA ASP A 216 -13.80 -40.67 12.96
C ASP A 216 -13.25 -39.42 13.68
N LYS A 217 -11.96 -39.14 13.53
CA LYS A 217 -11.33 -37.90 13.99
C LYS A 217 -12.02 -36.65 13.42
N GLU A 218 -12.29 -36.62 12.12
CA GLU A 218 -13.01 -35.49 11.51
C GLU A 218 -14.44 -35.37 12.07
N GLN A 219 -15.16 -36.48 12.27
CA GLN A 219 -16.52 -36.45 12.85
C GLN A 219 -16.53 -35.91 14.29
N GLU A 220 -15.60 -36.34 15.14
CA GLU A 220 -15.44 -35.84 16.51
C GLU A 220 -15.14 -34.33 16.51
N LEU A 221 -14.27 -33.87 15.60
CA LEU A 221 -13.96 -32.45 15.44
C LEU A 221 -15.17 -31.63 14.95
N TYR A 222 -16.01 -32.18 14.06
CA TYR A 222 -17.26 -31.53 13.66
C TYR A 222 -18.29 -31.48 14.79
N GLU A 223 -18.35 -32.49 15.66
CA GLU A 223 -19.20 -32.46 16.85
C GLU A 223 -18.74 -31.37 17.82
N ALA A 224 -17.42 -31.30 18.10
CA ALA A 224 -16.84 -30.24 18.92
C ALA A 224 -17.13 -28.83 18.35
N LEU A 225 -17.05 -28.68 17.02
CA LEU A 225 -17.39 -27.43 16.35
C LEU A 225 -18.87 -27.06 16.50
N LYS A 226 -19.80 -28.01 16.35
CA LYS A 226 -21.24 -27.74 16.54
C LYS A 226 -21.55 -27.31 17.97
N LEU A 227 -20.90 -27.92 18.96
CA LEU A 227 -21.02 -27.50 20.35
C LEU A 227 -20.52 -26.06 20.53
N CYS A 228 -19.34 -25.73 20.01
CA CYS A 228 -18.80 -24.36 20.05
C CYS A 228 -19.71 -23.35 19.35
N GLN A 229 -20.27 -23.70 18.19
CA GLN A 229 -21.22 -22.87 17.47
C GLN A 229 -22.51 -22.66 18.24
N SER A 230 -22.96 -23.60 19.08
CA SER A 230 -24.19 -23.40 19.87
C SER A 230 -24.04 -22.29 20.93
N ILE A 231 -22.82 -22.03 21.40
CA ILE A 231 -22.48 -21.13 22.52
C ILE A 231 -22.03 -19.74 22.05
N ALA A 232 -21.68 -19.58 20.76
CA ALA A 232 -21.33 -18.30 20.18
C ALA A 232 -22.43 -17.25 20.49
N PRO A 233 -22.10 -16.10 21.13
CA PRO A 233 -20.83 -15.36 21.03
C PRO A 233 -19.82 -15.43 22.20
N ASN A 234 -20.15 -16.09 23.31
CA ASN A 234 -19.38 -16.03 24.58
C ASN A 234 -18.25 -17.08 24.66
N VAL A 235 -17.79 -17.60 23.52
CA VAL A 235 -16.74 -18.62 23.46
C VAL A 235 -15.37 -17.95 23.62
N ASP A 236 -14.49 -18.59 24.40
CA ASP A 236 -13.06 -18.30 24.40
C ASP A 236 -12.44 -18.79 23.08
N LEU A 237 -12.38 -17.87 22.11
CA LEU A 237 -11.87 -18.13 20.77
C LEU A 237 -10.38 -18.48 20.79
N GLU A 238 -9.59 -17.95 21.71
CA GLU A 238 -8.13 -18.15 21.73
C GLU A 238 -7.79 -19.60 22.09
N LEU A 239 -8.39 -20.09 23.18
CA LEU A 239 -8.23 -21.48 23.62
C LEU A 239 -8.73 -22.47 22.55
N MET A 240 -9.93 -22.27 22.04
CA MET A 240 -10.51 -23.19 21.03
C MET A 240 -9.76 -23.16 19.71
N CYS A 241 -9.32 -22.00 19.22
CA CYS A 241 -8.51 -21.92 17.99
C CYS A 241 -7.16 -22.62 18.17
N GLY A 242 -6.52 -22.49 19.33
CA GLY A 242 -5.29 -23.24 19.66
C GLY A 242 -5.49 -24.75 19.69
N LEU A 243 -6.61 -25.20 20.25
CA LEU A 243 -6.98 -26.62 20.30
C LEU A 243 -7.27 -27.19 18.91
N PHE A 244 -8.05 -26.49 18.09
CA PHE A 244 -8.30 -26.91 16.71
C PHE A 244 -7.03 -26.86 15.86
N ARG A 245 -6.15 -25.88 16.07
CA ARG A 245 -4.84 -25.78 15.39
C ARG A 245 -3.97 -26.99 15.71
N SER A 246 -3.86 -27.35 16.99
CA SER A 246 -3.09 -28.52 17.42
C SER A 246 -3.71 -29.87 17.00
N ALA A 247 -5.00 -29.90 16.65
CA ALA A 247 -5.64 -31.07 16.06
C ALA A 247 -5.53 -31.13 14.52
N GLY A 248 -5.08 -30.05 13.87
CA GLY A 248 -5.00 -29.90 12.41
C GLY A 248 -6.33 -29.51 11.74
N PHE A 249 -7.32 -29.04 12.51
CA PHE A 249 -8.67 -28.75 12.02
C PHE A 249 -8.87 -27.27 11.68
N TYR A 250 -8.25 -26.81 10.61
CA TYR A 250 -8.28 -25.39 10.22
C TYR A 250 -9.61 -24.93 9.62
N HIS A 251 -10.33 -25.83 8.93
CA HIS A 251 -11.66 -25.56 8.40
C HIS A 251 -12.62 -25.10 9.51
N GLY A 252 -12.58 -25.77 10.66
CA GLY A 252 -13.45 -25.43 11.77
C GLY A 252 -13.14 -24.10 12.44
N ILE A 253 -11.89 -23.65 12.37
CA ILE A 253 -11.49 -22.35 12.91
C ILE A 253 -12.17 -21.23 12.11
N ILE A 254 -12.16 -21.31 10.78
CA ILE A 254 -12.81 -20.32 9.91
C ILE A 254 -14.31 -20.26 10.22
N ASP A 255 -14.98 -21.41 10.16
CA ASP A 255 -16.43 -21.50 10.39
C ASP A 255 -16.84 -21.02 11.79
N LEU A 256 -16.07 -21.36 12.82
CA LEU A 256 -16.33 -20.93 14.19
C LEU A 256 -16.15 -19.42 14.33
N CYS A 257 -15.04 -18.87 13.83
CA CYS A 257 -14.75 -17.44 13.91
C CYS A 257 -15.76 -16.61 13.12
N LEU A 258 -16.17 -17.06 11.93
CA LEU A 258 -17.22 -16.43 11.12
C LEU A 258 -18.58 -16.50 11.82
N CYS A 259 -18.97 -17.65 12.36
CA CYS A 259 -20.21 -17.80 13.12
C CYS A 259 -20.23 -16.89 14.36
N CYS A 260 -19.11 -16.82 15.10
CA CYS A 260 -18.95 -15.91 16.23
C CYS A 260 -19.05 -14.43 15.80
N ALA A 261 -18.42 -14.05 14.68
CA ALA A 261 -18.50 -12.69 14.14
C ALA A 261 -19.94 -12.31 13.75
N GLN A 262 -20.67 -13.22 13.08
CA GLN A 262 -22.05 -13.01 12.68
C GLN A 262 -23.00 -12.93 13.88
N ARG A 263 -22.81 -13.75 14.92
CA ARG A 263 -23.65 -13.71 16.13
C ARG A 263 -23.34 -12.54 17.07
N ARG A 264 -22.10 -12.03 17.07
CA ARG A 264 -21.73 -10.81 17.81
C ARG A 264 -22.35 -9.55 17.21
N ASP A 265 -22.60 -9.56 15.90
CA ASP A 265 -23.26 -8.45 15.21
C ASP A 265 -24.28 -8.98 14.18
N PRO A 266 -25.47 -9.41 14.63
CA PRO A 266 -26.51 -9.95 13.75
C PRO A 266 -27.21 -8.86 12.93
N GLN A 267 -27.06 -7.58 13.32
CA GLN A 267 -27.68 -6.44 12.64
C GLN A 267 -26.77 -5.83 11.56
N GLY A 268 -25.49 -6.25 11.48
CA GLY A 268 -24.54 -5.71 10.51
C GLY A 268 -24.14 -4.27 10.79
N LEU A 269 -24.14 -3.84 12.05
CA LEU A 269 -23.74 -2.50 12.47
C LEU A 269 -22.28 -2.21 12.08
N ALA A 270 -21.42 -3.23 12.11
CA ALA A 270 -20.03 -3.11 11.67
C ALA A 270 -19.91 -2.81 10.17
N LEU A 271 -20.79 -3.39 9.33
CA LEU A 271 -20.81 -3.12 7.88
C LEU A 271 -21.28 -1.70 7.59
N HIS A 272 -22.26 -1.20 8.34
CA HIS A 272 -22.73 0.18 8.22
C HIS A 272 -21.65 1.18 8.63
N PHE A 273 -20.99 0.95 9.77
CA PHE A 273 -19.84 1.74 10.22
C PHE A 273 -18.72 1.76 9.17
N TYR A 274 -18.41 0.59 8.61
CA TYR A 274 -17.40 0.45 7.57
C TYR A 274 -17.78 1.20 6.29
N LYS A 275 -19.02 1.06 5.79
CA LYS A 275 -19.48 1.73 4.55
C LYS A 275 -19.50 3.26 4.69
N ASN A 276 -19.78 3.78 5.88
CA ASN A 276 -19.89 5.22 6.14
C ASN A 276 -18.56 5.95 6.42
N GLY A 277 -17.43 5.25 6.45
CA GLY A 277 -16.11 5.91 6.54
C GLY A 277 -15.64 6.13 7.97
N GLU A 278 -15.99 5.23 8.88
CA GLU A 278 -15.56 5.26 10.29
C GLU A 278 -15.92 6.57 11.01
N PRO A 279 -17.22 6.97 11.04
CA PRO A 279 -17.62 8.19 11.74
C PRO A 279 -17.35 8.06 13.25
N GLN A 280 -16.61 9.03 13.82
CA GLN A 280 -16.23 9.00 15.24
C GLN A 280 -17.42 9.04 16.21
N ASP A 281 -18.60 9.46 15.75
CA ASP A 281 -19.82 9.56 16.56
C ASP A 281 -20.51 8.20 16.81
N ASP A 282 -20.21 7.16 16.02
CA ASP A 282 -20.86 5.85 16.12
C ASP A 282 -20.05 4.85 16.98
N GLN A 283 -20.12 5.03 18.31
CA GLN A 283 -19.45 4.15 19.27
C GLN A 283 -19.96 2.69 19.21
N GLN A 284 -21.22 2.49 18.85
CA GLN A 284 -21.81 1.14 18.74
C GLN A 284 -21.26 0.41 17.51
N GLY A 285 -21.20 1.10 16.37
CA GLY A 285 -20.55 0.60 15.15
C GLY A 285 -19.06 0.29 15.37
N GLN A 286 -18.33 1.15 16.07
CA GLN A 286 -16.91 0.94 16.38
C GLN A 286 -16.67 -0.29 17.27
N GLN A 287 -17.50 -0.49 18.30
CA GLN A 287 -17.41 -1.67 19.17
C GLN A 287 -17.75 -2.97 18.43
N ALA A 288 -18.76 -2.95 17.57
CA ALA A 288 -19.13 -4.09 16.73
C ALA A 288 -18.00 -4.42 15.73
N PHE A 289 -17.43 -3.41 15.08
CA PHE A 289 -16.30 -3.56 14.15
C PHE A 289 -15.06 -4.12 14.86
N GLY A 290 -14.68 -3.55 16.00
CA GLY A 290 -13.54 -4.04 16.79
C GLY A 290 -13.74 -5.48 17.29
N SER A 291 -14.98 -5.86 17.63
CA SER A 291 -15.31 -7.22 18.06
C SER A 291 -15.23 -8.23 16.92
N ARG A 292 -15.69 -7.87 15.71
CA ARG A 292 -15.52 -8.70 14.50
C ARG A 292 -14.05 -8.83 14.10
N MET A 293 -13.30 -7.72 14.14
CA MET A 293 -11.88 -7.70 13.79
C MET A 293 -11.04 -8.60 14.71
N LYS A 294 -11.38 -8.67 16.01
CA LYS A 294 -10.77 -9.64 16.93
C LYS A 294 -11.00 -11.09 16.49
N CYS A 295 -12.22 -11.43 16.04
CA CYS A 295 -12.51 -12.77 15.52
C CYS A 295 -11.70 -13.08 14.26
N TYR A 296 -11.62 -12.14 13.31
CA TYR A 296 -10.85 -12.32 12.08
C TYR A 296 -9.34 -12.40 12.34
N ARG A 297 -8.83 -11.70 13.36
CA ARG A 297 -7.42 -11.78 13.75
C ARG A 297 -6.99 -13.22 14.06
N HIS A 298 -7.81 -14.00 14.76
CA HIS A 298 -7.47 -15.40 15.04
C HIS A 298 -7.37 -16.27 13.77
N ILE A 299 -8.16 -15.97 12.73
CA ILE A 299 -8.07 -16.63 11.42
C ILE A 299 -6.76 -16.22 10.73
N ILE A 300 -6.48 -14.91 10.69
CA ILE A 300 -5.28 -14.34 10.09
C ILE A 300 -4.02 -14.88 10.77
N ASP A 301 -3.98 -14.93 12.10
CA ASP A 301 -2.87 -15.49 12.87
C ASP A 301 -2.68 -16.98 12.54
N ALA A 302 -3.77 -17.75 12.36
CA ALA A 302 -3.68 -19.14 11.92
C ALA A 302 -3.09 -19.27 10.51
N MET A 303 -3.47 -18.38 9.59
CA MET A 303 -2.93 -18.34 8.24
C MET A 303 -1.45 -17.94 8.22
N ASN A 304 -1.08 -16.91 9.00
CA ASN A 304 0.29 -16.42 9.11
C ASN A 304 1.21 -17.49 9.73
N ASP A 305 0.74 -18.21 10.75
CA ASP A 305 1.49 -19.30 11.35
C ASP A 305 1.71 -20.45 10.37
N LEU A 306 0.66 -20.86 9.63
CA LEU A 306 0.77 -21.87 8.58
C LEU A 306 1.73 -21.42 7.46
N MET A 307 1.68 -20.14 7.10
CA MET A 307 2.57 -19.57 6.11
C MET A 307 4.02 -19.54 6.61
N SER A 308 4.26 -19.15 7.86
CA SER A 308 5.59 -19.21 8.48
C SER A 308 6.12 -20.65 8.52
N GLN A 309 5.28 -21.62 8.87
CA GLN A 309 5.62 -23.05 8.86
C GLN A 309 5.86 -23.59 7.44
N SER A 310 5.19 -23.05 6.43
CA SER A 310 5.36 -23.42 5.02
C SER A 310 6.66 -22.86 4.40
N VAL A 311 7.12 -21.71 4.89
CA VAL A 311 8.30 -20.98 4.41
C VAL A 311 9.55 -21.37 5.19
N SER A 312 9.40 -21.88 6.42
CA SER A 312 10.49 -22.56 7.13
C SER A 312 10.93 -23.79 6.33
N HIS A 313 11.89 -23.58 5.43
CA HIS A 313 12.68 -24.66 4.86
C HIS A 313 13.32 -25.43 6.02
N PRO A 314 13.53 -26.76 5.87
CA PRO A 314 14.39 -27.52 6.76
C PRO A 314 15.83 -27.02 6.61
N GLN A 315 16.15 -25.88 7.20
CA GLN A 315 17.50 -25.35 7.19
C GLN A 315 18.33 -26.10 8.23
N SER A 316 19.09 -27.04 7.68
CA SER A 316 20.36 -27.57 8.19
C SER A 316 20.24 -28.51 9.40
N PRO A 317 20.76 -29.76 9.31
CA PRO A 317 20.91 -30.61 10.47
C PRO A 317 21.88 -29.91 11.42
N SER A 318 21.36 -29.34 12.49
CA SER A 318 22.20 -28.90 13.60
C SER A 318 22.90 -30.16 14.10
N ILE A 319 24.23 -30.21 13.93
CA ILE A 319 25.07 -31.28 14.49
C ILE A 319 24.71 -31.36 15.97
N PRO A 320 24.16 -32.49 16.46
CA PRO A 320 23.87 -32.64 17.88
C PRO A 320 25.20 -32.52 18.63
N LYS A 321 25.30 -31.56 19.56
CA LYS A 321 26.46 -31.45 20.47
C LYS A 321 26.54 -32.60 21.48
N VAL A 322 25.66 -33.60 21.39
CA VAL A 322 25.65 -34.80 22.23
C VAL A 322 25.31 -36.01 21.35
N PRO A 323 26.13 -37.09 21.35
CA PRO A 323 25.76 -38.35 20.73
C PRO A 323 24.57 -38.96 21.47
N GLY A 324 23.41 -39.01 20.82
CA GLY A 324 22.21 -39.64 21.31
C GLY A 324 21.29 -40.01 20.15
N PRO A 325 20.39 -41.00 20.31
CA PRO A 325 19.40 -41.31 19.29
C PRO A 325 18.56 -40.06 18.96
N PRO A 326 18.11 -39.90 17.71
CA PRO A 326 17.38 -38.72 17.29
C PRO A 326 16.14 -38.51 18.18
N PRO A 327 15.82 -37.26 18.57
CA PRO A 327 14.56 -36.98 19.23
C PRO A 327 13.41 -37.46 18.34
N VAL A 328 12.42 -38.10 18.95
CA VAL A 328 11.22 -38.60 18.29
C VAL A 328 10.55 -37.42 17.58
N LYS A 329 10.30 -37.54 16.27
CA LYS A 329 9.53 -36.55 15.53
C LYS A 329 8.15 -36.47 16.19
N ASP A 330 7.77 -35.31 16.73
CA ASP A 330 6.41 -35.13 17.24
C ASP A 330 5.40 -35.43 16.12
N PRO A 331 4.47 -36.39 16.29
CA PRO A 331 3.48 -36.77 15.28
C PRO A 331 2.47 -35.65 14.95
N ASN A 332 2.53 -34.51 15.65
CA ASN A 332 1.65 -33.34 15.47
C ASN A 332 2.32 -32.16 14.75
N LEU A 333 3.58 -32.27 14.33
CA LEU A 333 4.20 -31.25 13.49
C LEU A 333 3.82 -31.49 12.02
N LEU A 334 2.95 -30.63 11.49
CA LEU A 334 2.58 -30.66 10.07
C LEU A 334 3.83 -30.60 9.19
N THR A 335 3.86 -31.42 8.14
CA THR A 335 4.90 -31.28 7.12
C THR A 335 4.73 -29.93 6.40
N PRO A 336 5.80 -29.30 5.90
CA PRO A 336 5.71 -28.02 5.19
C PRO A 336 4.85 -28.11 3.90
N GLU A 337 4.65 -29.32 3.37
CA GLU A 337 3.77 -29.63 2.24
C GLU A 337 2.31 -29.68 2.67
N GLU A 338 1.99 -30.34 3.79
CA GLU A 338 0.65 -30.30 4.37
C GLU A 338 0.26 -28.88 4.80
N ALA A 339 1.19 -28.12 5.39
CA ALA A 339 0.95 -26.72 5.76
C ALA A 339 0.59 -25.83 4.55
N LYS A 340 1.18 -26.08 3.37
CA LYS A 340 0.79 -25.40 2.11
C LYS A 340 -0.59 -25.83 1.63
N VAL A 341 -0.89 -27.13 1.66
CA VAL A 341 -2.22 -27.63 1.28
C VAL A 341 -3.30 -27.05 2.18
N TYR A 342 -3.07 -26.99 3.50
CA TYR A 342 -4.01 -26.34 4.42
C TYR A 342 -4.09 -24.84 4.21
N PHE A 343 -2.98 -24.16 3.91
CA PHE A 343 -3.01 -22.74 3.55
C PHE A 343 -3.86 -22.49 2.30
N ASP A 344 -3.65 -23.26 1.22
CA ASP A 344 -4.41 -23.12 -0.02
C ASP A 344 -5.90 -23.44 0.19
N GLN A 345 -6.22 -24.45 1.02
CA GLN A 345 -7.60 -24.78 1.40
C GLN A 345 -8.25 -23.67 2.22
N ILE A 346 -7.56 -23.12 3.22
CA ILE A 346 -8.04 -21.99 4.04
C ILE A 346 -8.24 -20.77 3.14
N PHE A 347 -7.31 -20.51 2.23
CA PHE A 347 -7.38 -19.40 1.30
C PHE A 347 -8.58 -19.57 0.34
N GLU A 348 -8.77 -20.75 -0.26
CA GLU A 348 -9.93 -21.01 -1.13
C GLU A 348 -11.26 -20.87 -0.37
N MET A 349 -11.32 -21.37 0.86
CA MET A 349 -12.53 -21.24 1.71
C MET A 349 -12.77 -19.79 2.15
N SER A 350 -11.70 -19.04 2.45
CA SER A 350 -11.79 -17.62 2.76
C SER A 350 -12.39 -16.82 1.59
N LEU A 351 -12.02 -17.19 0.36
CA LEU A 351 -12.56 -16.59 -0.86
C LEU A 351 -14.02 -16.94 -1.15
N LYS A 352 -14.49 -18.11 -0.69
CA LYS A 352 -15.90 -18.54 -0.82
C LYS A 352 -16.84 -17.89 0.19
N THR A 353 -16.30 -17.18 1.18
CA THR A 353 -17.12 -16.56 2.24
C THR A 353 -17.76 -15.26 1.73
N ASP A 354 -19.03 -15.01 2.04
CA ASP A 354 -19.76 -13.81 1.59
C ASP A 354 -19.59 -12.58 2.51
N ASP A 355 -18.72 -12.65 3.54
CA ASP A 355 -18.54 -11.57 4.51
C ASP A 355 -17.56 -10.50 4.02
N GLU A 356 -18.09 -9.36 3.57
CA GLU A 356 -17.33 -8.18 3.12
C GLU A 356 -16.24 -7.76 4.13
N LEU A 357 -16.53 -7.75 5.45
CA LEU A 357 -15.56 -7.26 6.45
C LEU A 357 -14.40 -8.22 6.66
N PHE A 358 -14.65 -9.52 6.47
CA PHE A 358 -13.60 -10.51 6.55
C PHE A 358 -12.63 -10.37 5.38
N HIS A 359 -13.14 -10.17 4.16
CA HIS A 359 -12.30 -9.88 2.98
C HIS A 359 -11.43 -8.64 3.20
N VAL A 360 -11.99 -7.58 3.78
CA VAL A 360 -11.24 -6.36 4.13
C VAL A 360 -10.07 -6.68 5.07
N ALA A 361 -10.34 -7.37 6.18
CA ALA A 361 -9.31 -7.73 7.16
C ALA A 361 -8.24 -8.66 6.56
N LEU A 362 -8.65 -9.59 5.68
CA LEU A 362 -7.74 -10.46 4.95
C LEU A 362 -6.85 -9.65 3.99
N TYR A 363 -7.41 -8.70 3.24
CA TYR A 363 -6.65 -7.86 2.32
C TYR A 363 -5.68 -6.93 3.06
N ASP A 364 -6.08 -6.36 4.19
CA ASP A 364 -5.19 -5.58 5.07
C ASP A 364 -3.98 -6.44 5.50
N SER A 365 -4.23 -7.67 5.99
CA SER A 365 -3.14 -8.57 6.37
C SER A 365 -2.25 -9.00 5.21
N LEU A 366 -2.82 -9.22 4.01
CA LEU A 366 -2.03 -9.60 2.83
C LEU A 366 -1.14 -8.45 2.36
N ILE A 367 -1.62 -7.21 2.48
CA ILE A 367 -0.84 -5.98 2.20
C ILE A 367 0.30 -5.85 3.23
N ASP A 368 0.02 -6.02 4.51
CA ASP A 368 1.04 -5.96 5.57
C ASP A 368 2.11 -7.05 5.39
N ASN A 369 1.73 -8.23 4.90
CA ASN A 369 2.63 -9.35 4.60
C ASN A 369 3.34 -9.24 3.23
N ASN A 370 3.19 -8.12 2.49
CA ASN A 370 3.76 -7.89 1.15
C ASN A 370 3.40 -8.94 0.10
N GLN A 371 2.28 -9.65 0.24
CA GLN A 371 1.87 -10.70 -0.70
C GLN A 371 1.03 -10.16 -1.86
N SER A 372 1.50 -9.09 -2.49
CA SER A 372 0.81 -8.43 -3.60
C SER A 372 0.48 -9.37 -4.75
N ASP A 373 1.33 -10.37 -5.03
CA ASP A 373 1.12 -11.31 -6.14
C ASP A 373 -0.06 -12.26 -5.90
N THR A 374 -0.29 -12.65 -4.64
CA THR A 374 -1.46 -13.48 -4.27
C THR A 374 -2.75 -12.68 -4.34
N LEU A 375 -2.73 -11.41 -3.90
CA LEU A 375 -3.87 -10.50 -4.01
C LEU A 375 -4.26 -10.26 -5.48
N LEU A 376 -3.28 -10.18 -6.38
CA LEU A 376 -3.51 -10.03 -7.81
C LEU A 376 -4.15 -11.25 -8.47
N TYR A 377 -4.10 -12.44 -7.85
CA TYR A 377 -4.76 -13.64 -8.35
C TYR A 377 -6.22 -13.77 -7.87
N ILE A 378 -6.61 -13.03 -6.83
CA ILE A 378 -7.95 -13.09 -6.24
C ILE A 378 -8.98 -12.41 -7.16
N LYS A 379 -9.87 -13.21 -7.75
CA LYS A 379 -11.03 -12.74 -8.53
C LYS A 379 -12.27 -12.55 -7.63
N SER A 380 -12.13 -11.80 -6.54
CA SER A 380 -13.27 -11.43 -5.69
C SER A 380 -13.80 -10.06 -6.10
N HIS A 381 -15.14 -9.90 -6.17
CA HIS A 381 -15.76 -8.61 -6.50
C HIS A 381 -15.51 -7.56 -5.41
N PHE A 382 -15.26 -8.00 -4.18
CA PHE A 382 -15.05 -7.14 -3.01
C PHE A 382 -13.68 -6.46 -3.01
N LEU A 383 -12.70 -7.01 -3.75
CA LEU A 383 -11.35 -6.46 -3.82
C LEU A 383 -11.31 -5.11 -4.54
N GLU A 384 -12.12 -4.93 -5.59
CA GLU A 384 -12.19 -3.64 -6.28
C GLU A 384 -12.76 -2.54 -5.39
N ASP A 385 -13.84 -2.84 -4.67
CA ASP A 385 -14.49 -1.88 -3.76
C ASP A 385 -13.59 -1.53 -2.57
N TYR A 386 -12.90 -2.52 -2.00
CA TYR A 386 -11.90 -2.31 -0.95
C TYR A 386 -10.73 -1.44 -1.43
N LEU A 387 -10.12 -1.75 -2.59
CA LEU A 387 -8.98 -0.97 -3.09
C LEU A 387 -9.37 0.46 -3.50
N LYS A 388 -10.54 0.66 -4.13
CA LYS A 388 -11.11 1.99 -4.38
C LYS A 388 -11.28 2.76 -3.07
N ARG A 389 -11.74 2.10 -2.01
CA ARG A 389 -11.96 2.73 -0.72
C ARG A 389 -10.65 3.07 -0.01
N CYS A 390 -9.68 2.18 0.03
CA CYS A 390 -8.35 2.47 0.56
C CYS A 390 -7.68 3.62 -0.20
N SER A 391 -7.91 3.73 -1.52
CA SER A 391 -7.43 4.87 -2.32
C SER A 391 -8.09 6.22 -1.98
N THR A 392 -9.33 6.21 -1.48
CA THR A 392 -10.08 7.42 -1.11
C THR A 392 -9.86 7.83 0.34
N ILE A 393 -9.69 6.87 1.25
CA ILE A 393 -9.47 7.10 2.69
C ILE A 393 -7.98 7.37 2.99
N ARG A 394 -7.06 6.65 2.32
CA ARG A 394 -5.60 6.83 2.47
C ARG A 394 -4.97 7.18 1.12
N PRO A 395 -5.09 8.44 0.66
CA PRO A 395 -4.43 8.87 -0.56
C PRO A 395 -2.90 8.75 -0.49
N ASP A 396 -2.29 8.80 0.69
CA ASP A 396 -0.83 8.86 0.81
C ASP A 396 -0.14 7.50 0.63
N ASN A 397 -0.89 6.39 0.66
CA ASN A 397 -0.29 5.06 0.55
C ASN A 397 -0.06 4.68 -0.92
N LEU A 398 1.07 5.12 -1.48
CA LEU A 398 1.51 4.83 -2.85
C LEU A 398 1.51 3.33 -3.17
N TYR A 399 1.74 2.49 -2.16
CA TYR A 399 1.72 1.04 -2.30
C TYR A 399 0.34 0.51 -2.73
N VAL A 400 -0.74 0.98 -2.10
CA VAL A 400 -2.12 0.53 -2.38
C VAL A 400 -2.56 0.94 -3.78
N LEU A 401 -2.21 2.16 -4.19
CA LEU A 401 -2.48 2.63 -5.55
C LEU A 401 -1.65 1.88 -6.58
N SER A 402 -0.40 1.54 -6.24
CA SER A 402 0.44 0.71 -7.10
C SER A 402 -0.14 -0.69 -7.32
N LEU A 403 -0.79 -1.22 -6.29
CA LEU A 403 -1.45 -2.52 -6.32
C LEU A 403 -2.76 -2.46 -7.11
N LEU A 404 -3.50 -1.36 -6.99
CA LEU A 404 -4.76 -1.13 -7.69
C LEU A 404 -4.59 -1.10 -9.22
N TRP A 405 -3.58 -0.38 -9.75
CA TRP A 405 -3.38 -0.38 -11.20
C TRP A 405 -2.89 -1.73 -11.73
N LYS A 406 -2.04 -2.44 -10.98
CA LYS A 406 -1.62 -3.81 -11.32
C LYS A 406 -2.81 -4.76 -11.34
N TYR A 407 -3.74 -4.61 -10.40
CA TYR A 407 -4.98 -5.39 -10.35
C TYR A 407 -5.85 -5.13 -11.59
N TYR A 408 -6.04 -3.86 -11.95
CA TYR A 408 -6.82 -3.51 -13.13
C TYR A 408 -6.18 -3.97 -14.46
N GLU A 409 -4.85 -3.92 -14.56
CA GLU A 409 -4.13 -4.45 -15.72
C GLU A 409 -4.34 -5.96 -15.88
N LYS A 410 -4.28 -6.71 -14.77
CA LYS A 410 -4.52 -8.17 -14.76
C LYS A 410 -5.97 -8.53 -15.06
N ASN A 411 -6.93 -7.74 -14.59
CA ASN A 411 -8.35 -7.92 -14.86
C ASN A 411 -8.80 -7.37 -16.24
N GLN A 412 -7.86 -6.90 -17.07
CA GLN A 412 -8.12 -6.32 -18.40
C GLN A 412 -9.02 -5.07 -18.38
N ASN A 413 -9.15 -4.39 -17.24
CA ASN A 413 -9.85 -3.10 -17.15
C ASN A 413 -8.85 -1.95 -17.32
N PHE A 414 -8.37 -1.77 -18.55
CA PHE A 414 -7.30 -0.83 -18.86
C PHE A 414 -7.72 0.65 -18.68
N SER A 415 -9.00 0.97 -18.89
CA SER A 415 -9.54 2.33 -18.69
C SER A 415 -9.48 2.77 -17.22
N ALA A 416 -9.88 1.89 -16.30
CA ALA A 416 -9.76 2.15 -14.86
C ALA A 416 -8.29 2.21 -14.40
N ALA A 417 -7.43 1.31 -14.92
CA ALA A 417 -5.99 1.34 -14.64
C ALA A 417 -5.36 2.67 -15.05
N ALA A 418 -5.67 3.17 -16.25
CA ALA A 418 -5.13 4.42 -16.76
C ALA A 418 -5.56 5.63 -15.92
N LYS A 419 -6.82 5.67 -15.45
CA LYS A 419 -7.31 6.72 -14.54
C LYS A 419 -6.58 6.69 -13.19
N VAL A 420 -6.29 5.52 -12.65
CA VAL A 420 -5.51 5.38 -11.40
C VAL A 420 -4.07 5.81 -11.60
N LEU A 421 -3.45 5.42 -12.72
CA LEU A 421 -2.08 5.83 -13.10
C LEU A 421 -1.97 7.35 -13.34
N ALA A 422 -2.97 7.96 -13.97
CA ALA A 422 -3.04 9.42 -14.12
C ALA A 422 -3.13 10.13 -12.77
N LYS A 423 -4.02 9.64 -11.87
CA LYS A 423 -4.11 10.14 -10.49
C LYS A 423 -2.83 9.95 -9.69
N LEU A 424 -2.08 8.87 -9.96
CA LEU A 424 -0.77 8.62 -9.36
C LEU A 424 0.28 9.61 -9.86
N ALA A 425 0.29 9.90 -11.17
CA ALA A 425 1.18 10.88 -11.76
C ALA A 425 0.88 12.29 -11.24
N ASP A 426 -0.39 12.64 -11.06
CA ASP A 426 -0.83 13.95 -10.56
C ASP A 426 -0.57 14.16 -9.05
N LYS A 427 -0.11 13.14 -8.30
CA LYS A 427 0.16 13.29 -6.86
C LYS A 427 1.34 14.21 -6.58
N HIS A 428 1.08 15.20 -5.73
CA HIS A 428 2.07 16.13 -5.20
C HIS A 428 2.91 15.48 -4.10
N GLY A 429 4.23 15.57 -4.21
CA GLY A 429 5.14 15.03 -3.18
C GLY A 429 6.51 14.70 -3.72
N LEU A 430 7.49 14.62 -2.81
CA LEU A 430 8.88 14.25 -3.12
C LEU A 430 9.10 12.72 -3.18
N ASP A 431 8.08 11.93 -2.84
CA ASP A 431 8.16 10.46 -2.78
C ASP A 431 8.18 9.81 -4.18
N ILE A 432 7.73 10.53 -5.22
CA ILE A 432 7.74 10.07 -6.61
C ILE A 432 8.65 11.00 -7.42
N ASN A 433 9.64 10.43 -8.08
CA ASN A 433 10.52 11.18 -8.98
C ASN A 433 9.80 11.52 -10.29
N LEU A 434 10.20 12.60 -10.97
CA LEU A 434 9.63 12.98 -12.27
C LEU A 434 9.72 11.85 -13.32
N SER A 435 10.80 11.07 -13.31
CA SER A 435 10.96 9.90 -14.18
C SER A 435 9.91 8.81 -13.94
N GLN A 436 9.60 8.54 -12.67
CA GLN A 436 8.56 7.57 -12.29
C GLN A 436 7.16 8.09 -12.67
N ARG A 437 6.91 9.40 -12.55
CA ARG A 437 5.65 10.00 -13.05
C ARG A 437 5.50 9.85 -14.57
N ILE A 438 6.57 10.07 -15.33
CA ILE A 438 6.59 9.84 -16.79
C ILE A 438 6.37 8.36 -17.10
N GLU A 439 6.95 7.44 -16.32
CA GLU A 439 6.70 6.01 -16.44
C GLU A 439 5.21 5.68 -16.19
N TYR A 440 4.59 6.23 -15.15
CA TYR A 440 3.15 6.06 -14.91
C TYR A 440 2.28 6.64 -16.03
N LEU A 441 2.59 7.85 -16.54
CA LEU A 441 1.88 8.43 -17.68
C LEU A 441 2.04 7.59 -18.94
N SER A 442 3.25 7.09 -19.24
CA SER A 442 3.48 6.21 -20.40
C SER A 442 2.74 4.89 -20.30
N ARG A 443 2.68 4.28 -19.11
CA ARG A 443 1.83 3.11 -18.86
C ARG A 443 0.36 3.44 -19.03
N ALA A 444 -0.11 4.58 -18.52
CA ALA A 444 -1.50 5.01 -18.68
C ALA A 444 -1.89 5.15 -20.16
N ILE A 445 -1.05 5.78 -20.97
CA ILE A 445 -1.25 5.91 -22.42
C ILE A 445 -1.27 4.54 -23.10
N MET A 446 -0.34 3.63 -22.75
CA MET A 446 -0.35 2.27 -23.29
C MET A 446 -1.61 1.50 -22.92
N CYS A 447 -2.10 1.64 -21.69
CA CYS A 447 -3.35 1.02 -21.26
C CYS A 447 -4.56 1.52 -22.08
N ILE A 448 -4.68 2.83 -22.31
CA ILE A 448 -5.79 3.39 -23.10
C ILE A 448 -5.69 2.96 -24.57
N LYS A 449 -4.51 3.08 -25.19
CA LYS A 449 -4.28 2.63 -26.58
C LYS A 449 -4.53 1.12 -26.75
N GLY A 450 -4.22 0.32 -25.72
CA GLY A 450 -4.56 -1.10 -25.69
C GLY A 450 -6.07 -1.38 -25.55
N SER A 451 -6.83 -0.44 -24.98
CA SER A 451 -8.29 -0.50 -24.79
C SER A 451 -9.07 -0.05 -26.03
N GLU A 452 -8.59 0.98 -26.75
CA GLU A 452 -9.24 1.53 -27.95
C GLU A 452 -9.47 0.49 -29.04
N MET A 453 -8.63 -0.56 -29.10
CA MET A 453 -8.82 -1.69 -30.01
C MET A 453 -10.11 -2.50 -29.73
N ARG A 454 -10.73 -2.33 -28.56
CA ARG A 454 -11.90 -3.13 -28.11
C ARG A 454 -13.17 -2.32 -27.87
N ILE A 455 -13.08 -1.06 -27.44
CA ILE A 455 -14.24 -0.23 -27.08
C ILE A 455 -13.96 1.21 -27.50
N SER A 456 -14.62 1.70 -28.54
CA SER A 456 -14.53 3.10 -29.00
C SER A 456 -15.53 3.97 -28.23
N SER A 457 -15.19 4.32 -26.99
CA SER A 457 -15.95 5.31 -26.24
C SER A 457 -15.38 6.71 -26.47
N SER A 458 -16.22 7.66 -26.87
CA SER A 458 -15.79 9.04 -27.22
C SER A 458 -15.02 9.76 -26.10
N GLY A 459 -15.26 9.39 -24.84
CA GLY A 459 -14.57 9.98 -23.69
C GLY A 459 -13.17 9.42 -23.42
N GLU A 460 -12.80 8.26 -23.99
CA GLU A 460 -11.45 7.71 -23.85
C GLU A 460 -10.44 8.41 -24.76
N GLY A 461 -10.87 8.89 -25.93
CA GLY A 461 -10.04 9.70 -26.83
C GLY A 461 -9.71 11.08 -26.26
N GLU A 462 -10.67 11.76 -25.63
CA GLU A 462 -10.42 13.05 -24.95
C GLU A 462 -9.42 12.87 -23.78
N PHE A 463 -9.58 11.81 -22.99
CA PHE A 463 -8.65 11.50 -21.90
C PHE A 463 -7.27 11.09 -22.41
N LEU A 464 -7.18 10.40 -23.55
CA LEU A 464 -5.92 10.09 -24.20
C LEU A 464 -5.18 11.35 -24.62
N HIS A 465 -5.88 12.29 -25.26
CA HIS A 465 -5.31 13.58 -25.64
C HIS A 465 -4.82 14.35 -24.42
N GLU A 466 -5.60 14.40 -23.32
CA GLU A 466 -5.16 15.04 -22.07
C GLU A 466 -3.85 14.42 -21.54
N LEU A 467 -3.72 13.09 -21.59
CA LEU A 467 -2.51 12.40 -21.15
C LEU A 467 -1.31 12.59 -22.08
N GLU A 468 -1.55 12.67 -23.39
CA GLU A 468 -0.51 12.98 -24.38
C GLU A 468 0.03 14.41 -24.19
N GLU A 469 -0.85 15.40 -24.03
CA GLU A 469 -0.47 16.78 -23.69
C GLU A 469 0.33 16.83 -22.38
N LYS A 470 -0.15 16.18 -21.32
CA LYS A 470 0.58 16.08 -20.04
C LYS A 470 1.94 15.41 -20.20
N MET A 471 2.06 14.40 -21.06
CA MET A 471 3.34 13.75 -21.32
C MET A 471 4.32 14.66 -22.04
N GLU A 472 3.87 15.49 -22.99
CA GLU A 472 4.71 16.48 -23.64
C GLU A 472 5.27 17.49 -22.63
N VAL A 473 4.41 18.05 -21.78
CA VAL A 473 4.82 18.96 -20.70
C VAL A 473 5.81 18.28 -19.75
N ALA A 474 5.54 17.03 -19.35
CA ALA A 474 6.43 16.26 -18.48
C ALA A 474 7.81 16.01 -19.10
N ARG A 475 7.89 15.76 -20.41
CA ARG A 475 9.16 15.60 -21.14
C ARG A 475 9.94 16.91 -21.21
N ILE A 476 9.26 18.03 -21.44
CA ILE A 476 9.88 19.36 -21.40
C ILE A 476 10.43 19.64 -19.99
N GLN A 477 9.65 19.32 -18.96
CA GLN A 477 10.06 19.45 -17.57
C GLN A 477 11.29 18.59 -17.24
N LEU A 478 11.37 17.37 -17.79
CA LEU A 478 12.54 16.50 -17.66
C LEU A 478 13.77 17.10 -18.37
N GLN A 479 13.61 17.62 -19.58
CA GLN A 479 14.69 18.29 -20.30
C GLN A 479 15.24 19.50 -19.53
N ILE A 480 14.35 20.31 -18.93
CA ILE A 480 14.74 21.44 -18.07
C ILE A 480 15.51 20.92 -16.86
N LEU A 481 15.02 19.85 -16.21
CA LEU A 481 15.67 19.25 -15.04
C LEU A 481 17.07 18.73 -15.38
N GLU A 482 17.24 18.01 -16.48
CA GLU A 482 18.55 17.51 -16.95
C GLU A 482 19.50 18.67 -17.26
N ALA A 483 19.01 19.73 -17.93
CA ALA A 483 19.80 20.92 -18.21
C ALA A 483 20.21 21.67 -16.94
N LEU A 484 19.35 21.73 -15.93
CA LEU A 484 19.65 22.31 -14.61
C LEU A 484 20.65 21.47 -13.83
N GLN A 485 20.58 20.14 -13.90
CA GLN A 485 21.56 19.24 -13.31
C GLN A 485 22.94 19.40 -13.98
N GLN A 486 22.99 19.51 -15.31
CA GLN A 486 24.23 19.79 -16.04
C GLN A 486 24.83 21.14 -15.64
N LYS A 487 23.99 22.18 -15.50
CA LYS A 487 24.44 23.49 -15.01
C LYS A 487 24.93 23.43 -13.57
N LYS A 488 24.24 22.73 -12.68
CA LYS A 488 24.68 22.48 -11.29
C LYS A 488 26.09 21.87 -11.27
N ASN A 489 26.32 20.83 -12.08
CA ASN A 489 27.63 20.18 -12.18
C ASN A 489 28.72 21.13 -12.71
N SER A 490 28.39 22.03 -13.64
CA SER A 490 29.33 23.04 -14.17
C SER A 490 29.62 24.18 -13.19
N VAL A 491 28.63 24.61 -12.39
CA VAL A 491 28.73 25.74 -11.44
C VAL A 491 29.43 25.32 -10.15
N LEU A 492 29.26 24.07 -9.71
CA LEU A 492 30.04 23.47 -8.62
C LEU A 492 31.56 23.57 -8.85
N ALA A 493 32.02 23.69 -10.10
CA ALA A 493 33.42 23.83 -10.45
C ALA A 493 33.97 25.29 -10.46
N LYS A 494 33.12 26.33 -10.41
CA LYS A 494 33.55 27.73 -10.66
C LYS A 494 33.04 28.82 -9.68
N SER A 495 32.47 28.46 -8.52
CA SER A 495 32.15 29.32 -7.33
C SER A 495 30.70 29.84 -7.16
N SER A 496 30.36 30.09 -5.87
CA SER A 496 29.17 30.69 -5.23
C SER A 496 28.06 29.74 -4.69
N PRO A 497 27.94 29.55 -3.35
CA PRO A 497 26.97 28.65 -2.70
C PRO A 497 25.49 29.14 -2.69
N LEU A 498 25.23 30.41 -3.06
CA LEU A 498 23.87 30.96 -3.06
C LEU A 498 23.07 30.56 -4.32
N GLN A 499 23.72 30.42 -5.48
CA GLN A 499 23.08 29.94 -6.71
C GLN A 499 22.83 28.42 -6.68
N SER A 500 23.68 27.64 -6.00
CA SER A 500 23.49 26.19 -5.88
C SER A 500 22.23 25.82 -5.09
N ASN A 501 21.84 26.62 -4.09
CA ASN A 501 20.60 26.40 -3.33
C ASN A 501 19.37 26.70 -4.18
N SER A 502 19.34 27.84 -4.88
CA SER A 502 18.25 28.17 -5.81
C SER A 502 18.06 27.13 -6.93
N ILE A 503 19.16 26.56 -7.45
CA ILE A 503 19.09 25.47 -8.45
C ILE A 503 18.62 24.16 -7.81
N SER A 504 19.01 23.87 -6.57
CA SER A 504 18.56 22.65 -5.88
C SER A 504 17.09 22.73 -5.48
N ASP A 505 16.63 23.90 -5.06
CA ASP A 505 15.21 24.17 -4.77
C ASP A 505 14.38 24.07 -6.05
N ALA A 506 14.88 24.65 -7.17
CA ALA A 506 14.27 24.49 -8.49
C ALA A 506 14.15 23.01 -8.91
N ILE A 507 15.19 22.19 -8.70
CA ILE A 507 15.16 20.75 -8.99
C ILE A 507 14.13 20.02 -8.10
N ASN A 508 14.04 20.40 -6.82
CA ASN A 508 13.06 19.80 -5.90
C ASN A 508 11.62 20.18 -6.28
N THR A 509 11.38 21.44 -6.64
CA THR A 509 10.07 21.91 -7.11
C THR A 509 9.66 21.23 -8.42
N LEU A 510 10.59 21.08 -9.38
CA LEU A 510 10.36 20.34 -10.62
C LEU A 510 10.20 18.83 -10.39
N ASN A 511 10.81 18.25 -9.35
CA ASN A 511 10.56 16.86 -8.98
C ASN A 511 9.30 16.67 -8.14
N SER A 512 8.72 17.73 -7.58
CA SER A 512 7.55 17.61 -6.71
C SER A 512 6.24 17.56 -7.49
N ASN A 513 6.11 18.36 -8.55
CA ASN A 513 4.83 18.62 -9.24
C ASN A 513 5.03 18.85 -10.74
N PHE A 514 4.01 18.51 -11.56
CA PHE A 514 3.92 19.03 -12.93
C PHE A 514 3.67 20.54 -12.89
N GLN A 515 4.52 21.29 -13.59
CA GLN A 515 4.40 22.75 -13.68
C GLN A 515 3.67 23.14 -14.96
N ASN A 516 2.96 24.27 -14.93
CA ASN A 516 2.31 24.78 -16.13
C ASN A 516 3.35 25.24 -17.17
N ILE A 517 2.99 25.18 -18.45
CA ILE A 517 3.86 25.56 -19.58
C ILE A 517 4.38 27.01 -19.43
N GLN A 518 3.53 27.93 -18.95
CA GLN A 518 3.91 29.32 -18.69
C GLN A 518 4.92 29.45 -17.54
N GLN A 519 4.71 28.72 -16.43
CA GLN A 519 5.63 28.70 -15.30
C GLN A 519 6.98 28.09 -15.70
N LEU A 520 6.98 27.02 -16.51
CA LEU A 520 8.20 26.44 -17.07
C LEU A 520 8.97 27.46 -17.91
N TYR A 521 8.29 28.35 -18.62
CA TYR A 521 8.91 29.40 -19.42
C TYR A 521 9.49 30.53 -18.55
N GLU A 522 8.65 31.15 -17.71
CA GLU A 522 8.98 32.37 -16.95
C GLU A 522 9.90 32.10 -15.76
N ASP A 523 9.65 31.03 -15.01
CA ASP A 523 10.37 30.75 -13.75
C ASP A 523 11.64 29.92 -13.98
N TYR A 524 11.72 29.17 -15.09
CA TYR A 524 12.84 28.26 -15.35
C TYR A 524 13.55 28.55 -16.67
N ALA A 525 12.86 28.53 -17.80
CA ALA A 525 13.52 28.58 -19.10
C ALA A 525 14.22 29.93 -19.36
N VAL A 526 13.59 31.05 -19.01
CA VAL A 526 14.17 32.41 -19.13
C VAL A 526 15.27 32.66 -18.09
N PRO A 527 15.07 32.46 -16.77
CA PRO A 527 16.08 32.78 -15.77
C PRO A 527 17.34 31.91 -15.90
N PHE A 528 17.16 30.65 -16.28
CA PHE A 528 18.28 29.74 -16.51
C PHE A 528 18.78 29.75 -17.96
N ASN A 529 18.31 30.62 -18.86
CA ASN A 529 18.77 30.72 -20.25
C ASN A 529 18.93 29.34 -20.93
N LEU A 530 17.81 28.63 -21.08
CA LEU A 530 17.72 27.29 -21.68
C LEU A 530 16.96 27.37 -23.02
N PRO A 531 17.62 27.78 -24.11
CA PRO A 531 16.93 28.10 -25.36
C PRO A 531 16.35 26.85 -26.08
N GLU A 532 16.93 25.66 -25.86
CA GLU A 532 16.35 24.38 -26.33
C GLU A 532 15.01 24.09 -25.67
N SER A 533 14.92 24.28 -24.35
CA SER A 533 13.67 24.10 -23.61
C SER A 533 12.66 25.21 -23.93
N GLN A 534 13.11 26.44 -24.16
CA GLN A 534 12.24 27.53 -24.64
C GLN A 534 11.61 27.20 -25.99
N LEU A 535 12.38 26.67 -26.94
CA LEU A 535 11.86 26.26 -28.24
C LEU A 535 10.85 25.11 -28.12
N ALA A 536 11.12 24.13 -27.24
CA ALA A 536 10.20 23.02 -26.98
C ALA A 536 8.88 23.51 -26.35
N ILE A 537 8.96 24.45 -25.41
CA ILE A 537 7.79 25.11 -24.79
C ILE A 537 6.98 25.87 -25.84
N VAL A 538 7.64 26.64 -26.71
CA VAL A 538 6.99 27.46 -27.75
C VAL A 538 6.22 26.59 -28.74
N LYS A 539 6.78 25.43 -29.14
CA LYS A 539 6.08 24.43 -29.95
C LYS A 539 4.87 23.84 -29.22
N CYS A 540 5.04 23.42 -27.97
CA CYS A 540 3.95 22.82 -27.17
C CYS A 540 2.82 23.81 -26.89
N GLY A 541 3.14 25.09 -26.68
CA GLY A 541 2.17 26.17 -26.47
C GLY A 541 1.54 26.72 -27.75
N GLY A 542 1.96 26.26 -28.94
CA GLY A 542 1.44 26.74 -30.22
C GLY A 542 1.69 28.23 -30.49
N LEU A 543 2.70 28.83 -29.82
CA LEU A 543 2.98 30.26 -29.93
C LEU A 543 3.88 30.50 -31.15
N TYR A 544 3.31 31.11 -32.20
CA TYR A 544 4.08 31.49 -33.38
C TYR A 544 4.52 32.96 -33.29
N ASP A 545 5.80 33.17 -33.01
CA ASP A 545 6.48 34.45 -33.25
C ASP A 545 7.80 34.17 -34.00
N PRO A 546 7.89 34.54 -35.30
CA PRO A 546 9.06 34.25 -36.11
C PRO A 546 10.32 34.94 -35.59
N ALA A 547 10.19 36.15 -35.01
CA ALA A 547 11.34 36.87 -34.46
C ALA A 547 11.87 36.19 -33.18
N LEU A 548 10.96 35.71 -32.32
CA LEU A 548 11.32 34.92 -31.15
C LEU A 548 12.01 33.62 -31.57
N ILE A 549 11.42 32.85 -32.51
CA ILE A 549 11.97 31.57 -32.97
C ILE A 549 13.36 31.77 -33.58
N GLU A 550 13.57 32.79 -34.42
CA GLU A 550 14.89 33.13 -34.96
C GLU A 550 15.89 33.47 -33.85
N SER A 551 15.49 34.27 -32.86
CA SER A 551 16.36 34.60 -31.71
C SER A 551 16.71 33.38 -30.86
N LEU A 552 15.79 32.44 -30.68
CA LEU A 552 16.02 31.19 -29.96
C LEU A 552 17.03 30.32 -30.72
N TRP A 553 16.85 30.16 -32.04
CA TRP A 553 17.81 29.43 -32.86
C TRP A 553 19.19 30.09 -32.88
N GLN A 554 19.28 31.43 -32.90
CA GLN A 554 20.55 32.14 -32.72
C GLN A 554 21.22 31.76 -31.41
N ASN A 555 20.49 31.81 -30.30
CA ASN A 555 21.00 31.49 -28.96
C ASN A 555 21.43 30.02 -28.83
N ILE A 556 20.67 29.07 -29.40
CA ILE A 556 21.02 27.63 -29.42
C ILE A 556 22.35 27.44 -30.16
N ILE A 557 22.45 28.00 -31.36
CA ILE A 557 23.62 27.83 -32.22
C ILE A 557 24.86 28.47 -31.58
N GLU A 558 24.74 29.69 -31.05
CA GLU A 558 25.85 30.37 -30.37
C GLU A 558 26.31 29.63 -29.11
N LYS A 559 25.37 29.12 -28.30
CA LYS A 559 25.68 28.33 -27.11
C LYS A 559 26.43 27.04 -27.46
N GLU A 560 26.01 26.33 -28.50
CA GLU A 560 26.69 25.10 -28.98
C GLU A 560 28.05 25.39 -29.62
N LEU A 561 28.18 26.51 -30.34
CA LEU A 561 29.47 26.98 -30.84
C LEU A 561 30.44 27.30 -29.69
N ILE A 562 29.97 27.93 -28.61
CA ILE A 562 30.79 28.24 -27.43
C ILE A 562 31.17 26.97 -26.67
N ALA A 563 30.24 26.02 -26.50
CA ALA A 563 30.48 24.77 -25.78
C ALA A 563 31.54 23.88 -26.45
N THR A 564 31.79 24.07 -27.73
CA THR A 564 32.76 23.28 -28.50
C THR A 564 34.14 23.93 -28.62
N ILE A 565 34.34 25.13 -28.03
CA ILE A 565 35.64 25.81 -27.99
C ILE A 565 36.64 24.98 -27.16
N GLY A 566 37.66 24.42 -27.81
CA GLY A 566 38.70 23.60 -27.20
C GLY A 566 38.98 22.27 -27.92
N ASN A 567 38.06 21.81 -28.78
CA ASN A 567 38.20 20.57 -29.55
C ASN A 567 38.83 20.83 -30.94
N LEU A 568 39.45 19.78 -31.51
CA LEU A 568 39.93 19.78 -32.90
C LEU A 568 38.77 20.08 -33.89
N PRO A 569 39.03 20.77 -35.02
CA PRO A 569 38.00 21.25 -35.94
C PRO A 569 37.07 20.14 -36.45
N ASP A 570 37.62 18.99 -36.85
CA ASP A 570 36.82 17.87 -37.40
C ASP A 570 35.91 17.24 -36.33
N THR A 571 36.43 17.06 -35.12
CA THR A 571 35.64 16.58 -33.97
C THR A 571 34.58 17.59 -33.56
N ARG A 572 34.86 18.89 -33.72
CA ARG A 572 33.92 19.99 -33.48
C ARG A 572 32.73 19.91 -34.44
N VAL A 573 33.00 19.72 -35.73
CA VAL A 573 31.96 19.58 -36.76
C VAL A 573 31.09 18.36 -36.49
N GLN A 574 31.67 17.22 -36.12
CA GLN A 574 30.90 16.01 -35.81
C GLN A 574 30.00 16.16 -34.57
N ILE A 575 30.50 16.78 -33.49
CA ILE A 575 29.70 17.02 -32.28
C ILE A 575 28.57 18.01 -32.57
N LEU A 576 28.86 19.11 -33.28
CA LEU A 576 27.86 20.09 -33.68
C LEU A 576 26.80 19.46 -34.59
N GLN A 577 27.22 18.64 -35.57
CA GLN A 577 26.31 17.93 -36.46
C GLN A 577 25.38 16.99 -35.68
N GLN A 578 25.91 16.15 -34.78
CA GLN A 578 25.08 15.23 -33.99
C GLN A 578 24.08 15.97 -33.10
N LYS A 579 24.51 17.04 -32.42
CA LYS A 579 23.64 17.83 -31.55
C LYS A 579 22.60 18.64 -32.30
N LEU A 580 22.99 19.28 -33.41
CA LEU A 580 22.04 19.98 -34.28
C LEU A 580 21.02 18.98 -34.83
N ILE A 581 21.45 17.77 -35.20
CA ILE A 581 20.52 16.72 -35.62
C ILE A 581 19.53 16.37 -34.51
N SER A 582 20.01 16.09 -33.29
CA SER A 582 19.13 15.74 -32.17
C SER A 582 18.15 16.86 -31.80
N ILE A 583 18.58 18.11 -31.85
CA ILE A 583 17.74 19.27 -31.50
C ILE A 583 16.71 19.54 -32.60
N SER A 584 17.10 19.46 -33.87
CA SER A 584 16.25 19.84 -35.00
C SER A 584 15.30 18.73 -35.47
N GLN A 585 15.63 17.45 -35.27
CA GLN A 585 14.80 16.31 -35.66
C GLN A 585 13.30 16.42 -35.30
N PRO A 586 12.90 16.86 -34.09
CA PRO A 586 11.47 17.03 -33.76
C PRO A 586 10.80 18.25 -34.42
N TYR A 587 11.54 19.15 -35.05
CA TYR A 587 11.04 20.38 -35.67
C TYR A 587 11.08 20.35 -37.20
N VAL A 588 11.83 19.41 -37.82
CA VAL A 588 11.95 19.33 -39.29
C VAL A 588 10.59 19.20 -39.98
N SER A 589 9.62 18.52 -39.36
CA SER A 589 8.27 18.35 -39.93
C SER A 589 7.38 19.59 -39.79
N CYS A 590 7.84 20.65 -39.13
CA CYS A 590 7.06 21.86 -38.85
C CYS A 590 7.81 23.10 -39.34
N ASP A 591 7.53 23.53 -40.58
CA ASP A 591 8.17 24.68 -41.24
C ASP A 591 8.08 25.98 -40.42
N GLU A 592 7.04 26.13 -39.60
CA GLU A 592 6.81 27.31 -38.75
C GLU A 592 7.85 27.44 -37.62
N TYR A 593 8.30 26.33 -37.03
CA TYR A 593 9.24 26.31 -35.90
C TYR A 593 10.69 26.05 -36.35
N PHE A 594 10.89 25.71 -37.62
CA PHE A 594 12.20 25.47 -38.22
C PHE A 594 12.45 26.40 -39.42
N PRO A 595 12.87 27.66 -39.18
CA PRO A 595 13.16 28.61 -40.24
C PRO A 595 14.45 28.22 -40.99
N LEU A 596 14.32 27.28 -41.93
CA LEU A 596 15.44 26.66 -42.65
C LEU A 596 16.35 27.68 -43.34
N ILE A 597 15.79 28.71 -43.98
CA ILE A 597 16.55 29.78 -44.65
C ILE A 597 17.44 30.53 -43.65
N PHE A 598 16.88 30.86 -42.48
CA PHE A 598 17.58 31.59 -41.44
C PHE A 598 18.69 30.74 -40.82
N ILE A 599 18.38 29.49 -40.47
CA ILE A 599 19.33 28.55 -39.85
C ILE A 599 20.52 28.28 -40.77
N VAL A 600 20.27 27.96 -42.05
CA VAL A 600 21.34 27.73 -43.04
C VAL A 600 22.22 28.97 -43.19
N LYS A 601 21.61 30.15 -43.34
CA LYS A 601 22.35 31.42 -43.45
C LYS A 601 23.19 31.69 -42.20
N PHE A 602 22.63 31.51 -41.01
CA PHE A 602 23.30 31.81 -39.75
C PHE A 602 24.45 30.84 -39.47
N LEU A 603 24.25 29.54 -39.69
CA LEU A 603 25.30 28.52 -39.54
C LEU A 603 26.49 28.78 -40.47
N GLU A 604 26.22 29.06 -41.74
CA GLU A 604 27.26 29.35 -42.74
C GLU A 604 28.03 30.64 -42.39
N VAL A 605 27.34 31.72 -42.01
CA VAL A 605 27.99 32.99 -41.62
C VAL A 605 28.87 32.81 -40.37
N LYS A 606 28.39 32.08 -39.36
CA LYS A 606 29.15 31.87 -38.12
C LYS A 606 30.29 30.89 -38.27
N THR A 607 30.20 29.91 -39.17
CA THR A 607 31.26 28.89 -39.37
C THR A 607 32.27 29.25 -40.45
N CYS A 608 31.95 30.19 -41.34
CA CYS A 608 32.90 30.79 -42.28
C CYS A 608 34.22 31.27 -41.63
N PRO A 609 34.21 32.04 -40.52
CA PRO A 609 35.45 32.47 -39.85
C PRO A 609 36.19 31.34 -39.11
N LEU A 610 35.56 30.17 -38.93
CA LEU A 610 36.10 29.04 -38.18
C LEU A 610 36.79 27.99 -39.08
N ASN A 611 36.85 28.22 -40.39
CA ASN A 611 37.49 27.35 -41.39
C ASN A 611 37.00 25.89 -41.37
N PHE A 612 35.70 25.67 -41.19
CA PHE A 612 35.10 24.34 -41.33
C PHE A 612 34.95 23.89 -42.78
N ASP A 613 34.86 22.58 -42.98
CA ASP A 613 34.69 21.97 -44.30
C ASP A 613 33.41 22.48 -44.98
N PRO A 614 33.48 23.01 -46.22
CA PRO A 614 32.31 23.59 -46.90
C PRO A 614 31.11 22.64 -47.05
N SER A 615 31.29 21.33 -46.90
CA SER A 615 30.19 20.37 -47.00
C SER A 615 29.34 20.21 -45.73
N TRP A 616 29.85 20.66 -44.58
CA TRP A 616 29.31 20.27 -43.29
C TRP A 616 27.85 20.70 -43.04
N VAL A 617 27.46 21.91 -43.47
CA VAL A 617 26.11 22.45 -43.24
C VAL A 617 25.09 21.69 -44.06
N PHE A 618 25.32 21.53 -45.36
CA PHE A 618 24.38 20.82 -46.20
C PHE A 618 24.36 19.32 -45.89
N ASP A 619 25.50 18.71 -45.54
CA ASP A 619 25.54 17.31 -45.11
C ASP A 619 24.69 17.10 -43.86
N THR A 620 24.67 18.07 -42.94
CA THR A 620 23.82 18.05 -41.75
C THR A 620 22.34 18.18 -42.10
N MET A 621 21.98 19.07 -43.03
CA MET A 621 20.60 19.24 -43.49
C MET A 621 20.08 18.04 -44.30
N LEU A 622 20.94 17.41 -45.11
CA LEU A 622 20.61 16.19 -45.84
C LEU A 622 20.39 15.01 -44.87
N LYS A 623 21.20 14.89 -43.82
CA LYS A 623 20.97 13.90 -42.73
C LYS A 623 19.67 14.15 -41.97
N LEU A 624 19.21 15.41 -41.94
CA LEU A 624 17.92 15.80 -41.38
C LEU A 624 16.74 15.56 -42.31
N SER A 625 16.91 14.81 -43.40
CA SER A 625 15.87 14.50 -44.40
C SER A 625 15.28 15.72 -45.13
N VAL A 626 15.96 16.87 -45.10
CA VAL A 626 15.59 18.04 -45.92
C VAL A 626 15.87 17.71 -47.38
N SER A 627 14.93 18.06 -48.27
CA SER A 627 15.08 17.82 -49.70
C SER A 627 16.28 18.60 -50.26
N ILE A 628 17.15 17.91 -50.99
CA ILE A 628 18.28 18.55 -51.70
C ILE A 628 17.80 19.61 -52.70
N VAL A 629 16.56 19.48 -53.21
CA VAL A 629 15.93 20.45 -54.12
C VAL A 629 15.63 21.75 -53.40
N GLU A 630 15.08 21.69 -52.19
CA GLU A 630 14.78 22.85 -51.37
C GLU A 630 16.06 23.52 -50.89
N LEU A 631 17.04 22.72 -50.46
CA LEU A 631 18.33 23.21 -50.02
C LEU A 631 19.07 23.95 -51.14
N LEU A 632 19.10 23.42 -52.37
CA LEU A 632 19.69 24.09 -53.52
C LEU A 632 18.96 25.40 -53.86
N LYS A 633 17.62 25.41 -53.81
CA LYS A 633 16.83 26.64 -54.01
C LYS A 633 17.13 27.69 -52.95
N ILE A 634 17.34 27.29 -51.70
CA ILE A 634 17.69 28.19 -50.59
C ILE A 634 19.10 28.75 -50.79
N TYR A 635 20.10 27.91 -51.06
CA TYR A 635 21.45 28.37 -51.34
C TYR A 635 21.52 29.28 -52.58
N HIS A 636 20.74 28.97 -53.63
CA HIS A 636 20.60 29.82 -54.81
C HIS A 636 19.95 31.17 -54.50
N LYS A 637 18.91 31.19 -53.65
CA LYS A 637 18.28 32.43 -53.17
C LYS A 637 19.25 33.25 -52.35
N LEU A 638 20.01 32.63 -51.45
CA LEU A 638 21.05 33.28 -50.64
C LEU A 638 22.18 33.86 -51.51
N TYR A 639 22.54 33.18 -52.60
CA TYR A 639 23.52 33.69 -53.58
C TYR A 639 22.97 34.91 -54.33
N LYS A 640 21.74 34.82 -54.84
CA LYS A 640 21.08 35.92 -55.57
C LYS A 640 20.88 37.18 -54.71
N THR A 641 20.71 37.04 -53.39
CA THR A 641 20.61 38.18 -52.49
C THR A 641 21.90 38.99 -52.33
N LYS A 642 23.07 38.47 -52.76
CA LYS A 642 24.38 39.16 -52.77
C LYS A 642 24.68 39.92 -51.45
N ASP A 643 24.43 39.25 -50.34
CA ASP A 643 24.51 39.84 -49.01
C ASP A 643 25.97 40.21 -48.66
N SER A 644 26.20 41.39 -48.07
CA SER A 644 27.57 41.90 -47.83
C SER A 644 28.33 41.16 -46.72
N CYS A 645 27.63 40.31 -45.96
CA CYS A 645 28.21 39.55 -44.85
C CYS A 645 29.35 38.60 -45.29
N TRP A 646 29.25 38.02 -46.49
CA TRP A 646 30.26 37.10 -47.02
C TRP A 646 31.60 37.78 -47.33
N THR A 647 31.54 39.06 -47.73
CA THR A 647 32.71 39.91 -47.93
C THR A 647 33.36 40.29 -46.60
N THR A 648 32.55 40.59 -45.57
CA THR A 648 33.02 40.88 -44.22
C THR A 648 33.66 39.66 -43.53
N CYS A 649 33.21 38.44 -43.84
CA CYS A 649 33.78 37.19 -43.33
C CYS A 649 35.09 36.75 -44.04
N GLY A 650 35.58 37.51 -45.03
CA GLY A 650 36.87 37.26 -45.68
C GLY A 650 36.91 36.13 -46.72
N LYS A 651 35.77 35.51 -47.06
CA LYS A 651 35.65 34.47 -48.10
C LYS A 651 34.41 34.68 -48.99
N PRO A 652 34.50 35.52 -50.03
CA PRO A 652 33.36 35.80 -50.92
C PRO A 652 32.93 34.58 -51.76
N LEU A 653 33.82 33.60 -51.95
CA LEU A 653 33.58 32.39 -52.75
C LEU A 653 33.05 31.19 -51.95
N HIS A 654 32.85 31.34 -50.64
CA HIS A 654 32.42 30.23 -49.76
C HIS A 654 31.10 29.61 -50.24
N LEU A 655 30.08 30.44 -50.50
CA LEU A 655 28.78 29.97 -50.97
C LEU A 655 28.85 29.21 -52.30
N LEU A 656 29.74 29.64 -53.22
CA LEU A 656 29.97 28.94 -54.47
C LEU A 656 30.69 27.61 -54.27
N SER A 657 31.64 27.52 -53.33
CA SER A 657 32.29 26.25 -52.98
C SER A 657 31.32 25.24 -52.34
N VAL A 658 30.38 25.72 -51.52
CA VAL A 658 29.30 24.92 -50.93
C VAL A 658 28.34 24.44 -52.03
N LEU A 659 27.99 25.29 -52.99
CA LEU A 659 27.17 24.94 -54.15
C LEU A 659 27.85 23.90 -55.07
N VAL A 660 29.15 24.01 -55.35
CA VAL A 660 29.89 22.96 -56.09
C VAL A 660 29.80 21.64 -55.36
N ALA A 661 30.07 21.63 -54.05
CA ALA A 661 30.10 20.41 -53.26
C ALA A 661 28.69 19.77 -53.12
N LEU A 662 27.64 20.58 -52.99
CA LEU A 662 26.24 20.12 -52.95
C LEU A 662 25.83 19.48 -54.28
N ILE A 663 26.17 20.14 -55.40
CA ILE A 663 25.84 19.66 -56.74
C ILE A 663 26.71 18.44 -57.11
N GLY A 664 27.96 18.40 -56.65
CA GLY A 664 28.85 17.24 -56.75
C GLY A 664 28.33 16.04 -55.96
N CYS A 665 27.82 16.26 -54.74
CA CYS A 665 27.17 15.21 -53.95
C CYS A 665 25.94 14.62 -54.67
N PHE A 666 25.13 15.46 -55.33
CA PHE A 666 24.04 14.99 -56.20
C PHE A 666 24.55 14.22 -57.42
N ALA A 667 25.64 14.69 -58.06
CA ALA A 667 26.23 14.05 -59.22
C ALA A 667 26.84 12.66 -58.89
N ASP A 668 27.43 12.51 -57.70
CA ASP A 668 28.00 11.25 -57.21
C ASP A 668 26.95 10.28 -56.67
N SER A 669 25.81 10.79 -56.16
CA SER A 669 24.73 9.99 -55.58
C SER A 669 23.34 10.42 -56.11
N PRO A 670 23.01 10.10 -57.37
CA PRO A 670 21.73 10.48 -58.00
C PRO A 670 20.50 9.77 -57.39
N SER A 671 20.71 8.77 -56.52
CA SER A 671 19.67 8.04 -55.79
C SER A 671 18.98 8.87 -54.71
N ILE A 672 19.58 9.99 -54.28
CA ILE A 672 19.06 10.87 -53.21
C ILE A 672 17.77 11.59 -53.63
N VAL A 673 17.55 11.78 -54.93
CA VAL A 673 16.32 12.39 -55.49
C VAL A 673 15.40 11.32 -56.06
N ALA A 674 14.09 11.48 -55.90
CA ALA A 674 13.09 10.58 -56.48
C ALA A 674 13.18 10.59 -58.02
N VAL A 675 13.06 9.42 -58.66
CA VAL A 675 13.23 9.22 -60.11
C VAL A 675 12.41 10.21 -60.95
N ASN A 676 11.22 10.59 -60.47
CA ASN A 676 10.28 11.48 -61.14
C ASN A 676 10.76 12.95 -61.19
N GLU A 677 11.53 13.38 -60.20
CA GLU A 677 12.01 14.77 -60.07
C GLU A 677 13.44 14.96 -60.56
N ARG A 678 14.18 13.86 -60.80
CA ARG A 678 15.58 13.88 -61.23
C ARG A 678 15.79 14.70 -62.50
N ARG A 679 14.97 14.50 -63.54
CA ARG A 679 15.17 15.18 -64.82
C ARG A 679 14.92 16.69 -64.72
N SER A 680 13.88 17.11 -64.02
CA SER A 680 13.59 18.53 -63.75
C SER A 680 14.64 19.17 -62.83
N PHE A 681 15.19 18.39 -61.89
CA PHE A 681 16.21 18.88 -60.98
C PHE A 681 17.58 18.98 -61.64
N THR A 682 17.99 18.01 -62.46
CA THR A 682 19.23 18.05 -63.24
C THR A 682 19.23 19.24 -64.21
N THR A 683 18.11 19.52 -64.87
CA THR A 683 17.98 20.71 -65.73
C THR A 683 18.08 22.01 -64.93
N PHE A 684 17.40 22.11 -63.78
CA PHE A 684 17.54 23.25 -62.88
C PHE A 684 18.98 23.42 -62.36
N CYS A 685 19.68 22.34 -62.01
CA CYS A 685 21.08 22.37 -61.61
C CYS A 685 21.98 22.88 -62.74
N LEU A 686 21.78 22.43 -63.98
CA LEU A 686 22.56 22.89 -65.15
C LEU A 686 22.33 24.37 -65.44
N ASP A 687 21.09 24.85 -65.35
CA ASP A 687 20.76 26.27 -65.53
C ASP A 687 21.44 27.12 -64.45
N VAL A 688 21.31 26.71 -63.18
CA VAL A 688 21.90 27.40 -62.03
C VAL A 688 23.44 27.38 -62.07
N LEU A 689 24.05 26.26 -62.51
CA LEU A 689 25.49 26.15 -62.74
C LEU A 689 25.97 27.09 -63.85
N SER A 690 25.18 27.23 -64.93
CA SER A 690 25.52 28.14 -66.02
C SER A 690 25.51 29.60 -65.57
N ASP A 691 24.52 30.01 -64.77
CA ASP A 691 24.45 31.33 -64.13
C ASP A 691 25.70 31.60 -63.26
N TYR A 692 26.09 30.64 -62.41
CA TYR A 692 27.26 30.77 -61.55
C TYR A 692 28.58 30.80 -62.31
N LEU A 693 28.71 30.03 -63.40
CA LEU A 693 29.90 30.02 -64.24
C LEU A 693 30.08 31.35 -64.99
N VAL A 694 28.99 31.97 -65.44
CA VAL A 694 29.01 33.31 -66.06
C VAL A 694 29.44 34.36 -65.03
N ASP A 695 28.87 34.33 -63.83
CA ASP A 695 29.23 35.26 -62.76
C ASP A 695 30.69 35.09 -62.30
N LEU A 696 31.20 33.85 -62.22
CA LEU A 696 32.59 33.54 -61.86
C LEU A 696 33.60 33.96 -62.94
N GLN A 697 33.24 33.82 -64.22
CA GLN A 697 34.08 34.25 -65.34
C GLN A 697 34.11 35.77 -65.49
N ALA A 698 33.10 36.48 -64.96
CA ALA A 698 33.05 37.92 -64.89
C ALA A 698 33.85 38.51 -63.70
N MET A 699 34.30 37.69 -62.74
CA MET A 699 35.13 38.14 -61.61
C MET A 699 36.62 38.17 -61.98
N ASP A 700 37.36 39.13 -61.41
CA ASP A 700 38.80 39.27 -61.66
C ASP A 700 39.60 38.03 -61.24
N SER A 701 40.47 37.55 -62.14
CA SER A 701 41.32 36.37 -61.96
C SER A 701 42.37 36.48 -60.84
N SER A 702 42.38 37.59 -60.10
CA SER A 702 43.28 37.87 -58.98
C SER A 702 42.78 37.34 -57.63
N ILE A 703 41.53 36.88 -57.53
CA ILE A 703 40.99 36.28 -56.31
C ILE A 703 41.48 34.82 -56.21
N PRO A 704 42.18 34.41 -55.13
CA PRO A 704 42.64 33.03 -54.97
C PRO A 704 41.44 32.06 -54.93
N ASN A 705 41.59 30.89 -55.54
CA ASN A 705 40.60 29.80 -55.68
C ASN A 705 39.49 29.97 -56.74
N VAL A 706 39.42 31.07 -57.50
CA VAL A 706 38.43 31.21 -58.61
C VAL A 706 38.69 30.20 -59.72
N ASN A 707 39.96 30.04 -60.15
CA ASN A 707 40.31 29.13 -61.24
C ASN A 707 40.14 27.64 -60.88
N SER A 708 40.31 27.27 -59.61
CA SER A 708 40.02 25.91 -59.13
C SER A 708 38.52 25.66 -59.09
N LEU A 709 37.73 26.61 -58.57
CA LEU A 709 36.28 26.51 -58.56
C LEU A 709 35.69 26.42 -59.97
N ILE A 710 36.18 27.20 -60.94
CA ILE A 710 35.74 27.11 -62.34
C ILE A 710 36.01 25.70 -62.92
N ARG A 711 37.15 25.09 -62.57
CA ARG A 711 37.47 23.71 -63.00
C ARG A 711 36.54 22.71 -62.35
N ASP A 712 36.26 22.86 -61.06
CA ASP A 712 35.42 21.94 -60.30
C ASP A 712 33.93 22.05 -60.71
N PHE A 713 33.45 23.25 -60.99
CA PHE A 713 32.12 23.47 -61.61
C PHE A 713 32.01 22.83 -63.00
N LYS A 714 33.05 22.92 -63.83
CA LYS A 714 33.08 22.26 -65.15
C LYS A 714 33.13 20.73 -65.06
N SER A 715 33.85 20.16 -64.09
CA SER A 715 33.84 18.71 -63.88
C SER A 715 32.49 18.20 -63.41
N VAL A 716 31.85 18.92 -62.48
CA VAL A 716 30.51 18.58 -61.98
C VAL A 716 29.45 18.75 -63.08
N GLN A 717 29.57 19.78 -63.92
CA GLN A 717 28.72 19.97 -65.10
C GLN A 717 28.82 18.77 -66.06
N HIS A 718 30.03 18.29 -66.36
CA HIS A 718 30.22 17.11 -67.21
C HIS A 718 29.73 15.81 -66.58
N GLN A 719 29.74 15.69 -65.25
CA GLN A 719 29.16 14.54 -64.55
C GLN A 719 27.62 14.58 -64.60
N LEU A 720 27.01 15.76 -64.45
CA LEU A 720 25.55 15.93 -64.53
C LEU A 720 25.01 15.74 -65.96
N GLU A 721 25.74 16.20 -66.98
CA GLU A 721 25.39 15.98 -68.40
C GLU A 721 25.43 14.48 -68.80
N ARG A 722 26.11 13.65 -68.00
CA ARG A 722 26.20 12.19 -68.19
C ARG A 722 25.12 11.40 -67.43
N LEU A 723 24.34 12.05 -66.56
CA LEU A 723 23.24 11.40 -65.84
C LEU A 723 21.98 11.35 -66.74
N PRO A 724 21.23 10.24 -66.73
CA PRO A 724 20.09 10.02 -67.63
C PRO A 724 18.83 10.83 -67.27
#